data_AF-A0A3M2SJW6-F1
#
_entry.id   AF-A0A3M2SJW6-F1
#
_cell.length_a   1.000
_cell.length_b   1.000
_cell.length_c   1.000
_cell.angle_alpha   90.00
_cell.angle_beta   90.00
_cell.angle_gamma   90.00
#
_symmetry.space_group_name_H-M   'P 1'
#
loop_
_entity.id
_entity.type
_entity.pdbx_description
1 polymer ?
#
loop_
_entity_poly.entity_id
_entity_poly.type
_entity_poly.pdbx_seq_one_letter_code
_entity_poly.pdbx_strand_id
1 'polypeptide(L)'
;MVAAQYPVRPALRHDEEEITGYVDTWVVSPGDVANVKISSTSPKLKYQLVRLLQGLDVPHAPTPAKEVVEHGPKGELKGRFQASHPGSYGLVEAWTREPLLDKSEAVQIEFYAQPWMLHAPHPQAILSNLDTTKKAGLCVLLDKEDNLVVWIGTGKAIETKKIASSARRERWFHVSLTIRGKDLQLELSHLKAGNEIAPGPTTIHTTLADAARLDSGSPLYFAATLAANPLSASEFPVHFFNGRIDSPTFRALGKKSWDIAKYDFSVGIDTNEIFDVSGSGLSGILVNAPTRAIRGHDYDHKLIGVGWKEAKYGFGAIHFHDDDLDDAAWDTDFQFTVPSDLRSGAYAIEVKDTQSDLKDAIVFFVRPKEVRPQAKIAFVFPTFTYLAYANEHMYDESKPTRISFPEGIQLVASDNYHKMVRRHDLGLSIYDIHSDGSGVVYSTTKRPILNVRPDYIHWGFQRPREFSADLLMVGFLEKHFGDGYDILTDHDLHLRGRAALAQYDVVISGSHPEYPSFEALDAYEGHAQNGGSLIYAGGNGFYWKSVTDPKRPHRMEVRRADVGARTHQNPAGERHHALNGELGGLWRSLGRAPNELWGIGSCASGKGPGRPFIPTEEALNNPSLAWLWKGLNEESKKLLGTKGLAGGASGDELDRLDFAIGSPENAILLARSERHDDHFMLFNEELIFPMTGTLGSTSPLVRSDMVYYETNGGGSVFSVGSINWNNSLAWDGYQNDVAQITENVIREFLARGKKNNQNNKGHL
;
A
#
# COMPACT_ATOMS: atom_id res chain seq x y z
N MET A 1 25.65 32.07 -20.90
CA MET A 1 24.25 31.88 -20.48
C MET A 1 24.29 31.18 -19.14
N VAL A 2 23.80 31.82 -18.09
CA VAL A 2 23.78 31.28 -16.73
C VAL A 2 22.97 29.99 -16.76
N ALA A 3 23.60 28.87 -16.40
CA ALA A 3 22.93 27.58 -16.29
C ALA A 3 21.82 27.73 -15.25
N ALA A 4 20.57 27.76 -15.73
CA ALA A 4 19.42 27.69 -14.85
C ALA A 4 19.57 26.41 -14.02
N GLN A 5 19.69 26.55 -12.69
CA GLN A 5 19.58 25.42 -11.78
C GLN A 5 18.26 24.72 -12.10
N TYR A 6 18.34 23.49 -12.59
CA TYR A 6 17.15 22.64 -12.72
C TYR A 6 16.58 22.48 -11.31
N PRO A 7 15.30 22.79 -11.06
CA PRO A 7 14.71 22.56 -9.74
C PRO A 7 14.83 21.07 -9.43
N VAL A 8 15.69 20.74 -8.47
CA VAL A 8 16.06 19.35 -8.14
C VAL A 8 14.90 18.62 -7.46
N ARG A 9 14.03 19.37 -6.77
CA ARG A 9 12.70 19.06 -6.21
C ARG A 9 12.07 20.41 -5.80
N PRO A 10 10.74 20.57 -5.71
CA PRO A 10 10.17 21.70 -4.98
C PRO A 10 10.72 21.68 -3.55
N ALA A 11 11.27 22.79 -3.05
CA ALA A 11 11.57 22.89 -1.64
C ALA A 11 10.24 22.75 -0.87
N LEU A 12 10.10 21.69 -0.07
CA LEU A 12 8.94 21.56 0.81
C LEU A 12 8.90 22.79 1.71
N ARG A 13 7.72 23.42 1.75
CA ARG A 13 7.55 24.59 2.60
C ARG A 13 7.59 24.15 4.06
N HIS A 14 8.48 24.79 4.82
CA HIS A 14 8.67 24.62 6.26
C HIS A 14 8.17 25.84 7.04
N ASP A 15 7.38 26.69 6.39
CA ASP A 15 6.77 27.90 6.93
C ASP A 15 5.49 27.60 7.72
N GLU A 16 4.79 26.51 7.41
CA GLU A 16 3.62 26.04 8.16
C GLU A 16 4.00 25.21 9.39
N GLU A 17 3.32 25.46 10.51
CA GLU A 17 3.52 24.74 11.76
C GLU A 17 3.04 23.28 11.65
N GLU A 18 3.93 22.31 11.92
CA GLU A 18 3.60 20.89 11.88
C GLU A 18 4.41 20.03 12.86
N ILE A 19 3.77 18.94 13.31
CA ILE A 19 4.42 17.77 13.89
C ILE A 19 3.86 16.57 13.13
N THR A 20 4.75 15.66 12.73
CA THR A 20 4.40 14.34 12.22
C THR A 20 5.53 13.34 12.46
N GLY A 21 5.28 12.07 12.26
CA GLY A 21 6.28 11.03 12.43
C GLY A 21 5.79 9.62 12.15
N TYR A 22 6.69 8.67 12.31
CA TYR A 22 6.44 7.25 12.20
C TYR A 22 7.33 6.44 13.15
N VAL A 23 6.89 5.22 13.46
CA VAL A 23 7.71 4.19 14.11
C VAL A 23 8.17 3.22 13.03
N ASP A 24 9.48 3.03 12.90
CA ASP A 24 10.08 2.27 11.78
C ASP A 24 9.54 0.82 11.70
N THR A 25 9.45 0.15 12.86
CA THR A 25 8.73 -1.13 12.97
C THR A 25 7.30 -0.84 13.41
N TRP A 26 6.36 -0.90 12.47
CA TRP A 26 4.99 -0.45 12.71
C TRP A 26 4.18 -1.40 13.59
N VAL A 27 4.50 -2.70 13.55
CA VAL A 27 3.90 -3.72 14.41
C VAL A 27 5.02 -4.38 15.22
N VAL A 28 4.98 -4.21 16.55
CA VAL A 28 6.02 -4.64 17.49
C VAL A 28 5.46 -5.60 18.54
N SER A 29 6.32 -6.40 19.14
CA SER A 29 6.01 -7.27 20.27
C SER A 29 6.50 -6.63 21.58
N PRO A 30 5.89 -6.94 22.73
CA PRO A 30 6.47 -6.56 24.02
C PRO A 30 7.92 -7.05 24.14
N GLY A 31 8.85 -6.15 24.49
CA GLY A 31 10.28 -6.43 24.53
C GLY A 31 11.04 -6.11 23.24
N ASP A 32 10.36 -5.87 22.12
CA ASP A 32 11.01 -5.42 20.89
C ASP A 32 11.58 -4.00 21.05
N VAL A 33 12.48 -3.64 20.15
CA VAL A 33 13.06 -2.29 20.08
C VAL A 33 12.35 -1.48 19.00
N ALA A 34 11.85 -0.30 19.35
CA ALA A 34 11.16 0.60 18.45
C ALA A 34 11.98 1.88 18.21
N ASN A 35 12.17 2.24 16.94
CA ASN A 35 12.80 3.49 16.51
C ASN A 35 11.73 4.51 16.14
N VAL A 36 11.76 5.68 16.78
CA VAL A 36 10.78 6.75 16.57
C VAL A 36 11.43 7.87 15.77
N LYS A 37 10.77 8.29 14.69
CA LYS A 37 11.23 9.31 13.75
C LYS A 37 10.18 10.42 13.65
N ILE A 38 10.59 11.65 13.92
CA ILE A 38 9.72 12.82 14.07
C ILE A 38 10.22 13.95 13.17
N SER A 39 9.31 14.54 12.39
CA SER A 39 9.52 15.80 11.70
C SER A 39 8.70 16.88 12.38
N SER A 40 9.31 18.02 12.68
CA SER A 40 8.60 19.19 13.17
C SER A 40 9.25 20.49 12.76
N THR A 41 8.42 21.50 12.51
CA THR A 41 8.87 22.90 12.34
C THR A 41 9.07 23.61 13.68
N SER A 42 8.60 23.05 14.80
CA SER A 42 8.83 23.56 16.16
C SER A 42 10.01 22.87 16.84
N PRO A 43 10.92 23.61 17.52
CA PRO A 43 12.12 23.04 18.10
C PRO A 43 11.93 22.44 19.51
N LYS A 44 10.82 22.66 20.21
CA LYS A 44 10.67 22.26 21.63
C LYS A 44 9.49 21.32 21.83
N LEU A 45 9.76 20.02 21.75
CA LEU A 45 8.74 18.99 21.78
C LEU A 45 8.74 18.23 23.10
N LYS A 46 7.55 17.80 23.53
CA LYS A 46 7.34 16.78 24.57
C LYS A 46 6.69 15.57 23.97
N TYR A 47 7.09 14.40 24.43
CA TYR A 47 6.48 13.15 24.01
C TYR A 47 6.14 12.24 25.17
N GLN A 48 5.14 11.36 24.95
CA GLN A 48 4.76 10.29 25.87
C GLN A 48 4.14 9.12 25.11
N LEU A 49 4.31 7.90 25.62
CA LEU A 49 3.62 6.72 25.12
C LEU A 49 2.21 6.62 25.68
N VAL A 50 1.24 6.37 24.79
CA VAL A 50 -0.15 6.11 25.15
C VAL A 50 -0.71 4.90 24.40
N ARG A 51 -1.63 4.17 25.02
CA ARG A 51 -2.51 3.21 24.35
C ARG A 51 -3.77 3.91 23.89
N LEU A 52 -4.15 3.71 22.63
CA LEU A 52 -5.31 4.34 22.02
C LEU A 52 -6.54 3.44 22.20
N LEU A 53 -7.66 4.01 22.65
CA LEU A 53 -8.93 3.31 22.82
C LEU A 53 -10.02 3.89 21.92
N GLN A 54 -10.21 5.22 21.97
CA GLN A 54 -11.13 5.95 21.11
C GLN A 54 -10.53 7.34 20.85
N GLY A 55 -10.55 7.79 19.60
CA GLY A 55 -9.87 9.00 19.17
C GLY A 55 -10.72 10.16 18.66
N LEU A 56 -12.02 9.93 18.41
CA LEU A 56 -12.89 10.88 17.72
C LEU A 56 -13.63 11.77 18.70
N ASP A 57 -13.52 13.08 18.50
CA ASP A 57 -14.23 14.09 19.29
C ASP A 57 -15.28 14.79 18.40
N VAL A 58 -16.41 14.11 18.18
CA VAL A 58 -17.54 14.63 17.41
C VAL A 58 -18.85 14.40 18.17
N PRO A 59 -19.92 15.18 17.90
CA PRO A 59 -21.21 14.98 18.55
C PRO A 59 -21.69 13.53 18.44
N HIS A 60 -22.26 13.01 19.53
CA HIS A 60 -22.75 11.64 19.69
C HIS A 60 -21.71 10.52 19.62
N ALA A 61 -20.43 10.80 19.32
CA ALA A 61 -19.37 9.83 19.50
C ALA A 61 -19.10 9.60 21.01
N PRO A 62 -18.58 8.42 21.40
CA PRO A 62 -18.05 8.21 22.74
C PRO A 62 -16.94 9.20 23.04
N THR A 63 -16.76 9.57 24.31
CA THR A 63 -15.68 10.47 24.71
C THR A 63 -14.31 9.90 24.33
N PRO A 64 -13.41 10.73 23.76
CA PRO A 64 -12.00 10.37 23.56
C PRO A 64 -11.37 9.71 24.79
N ALA A 65 -10.74 8.56 24.55
CA ALA A 65 -10.19 7.71 25.59
C ALA A 65 -8.82 7.15 25.18
N LYS A 66 -7.87 7.25 26.10
CA LYS A 66 -6.50 6.73 25.97
C LYS A 66 -5.94 6.41 27.35
N GLU A 67 -4.96 5.51 27.40
CA GLU A 67 -4.25 5.16 28.63
C GLU A 67 -2.80 5.65 28.53
N VAL A 68 -2.37 6.50 29.47
CA VAL A 68 -0.96 6.88 29.54
C VAL A 68 -0.16 5.71 30.09
N VAL A 69 0.89 5.31 29.37
CA VAL A 69 1.82 4.27 29.84
C VAL A 69 2.87 4.94 30.69
N GLU A 70 2.65 5.02 32.01
CA GLU A 70 3.47 5.81 32.92
C GLU A 70 4.95 5.40 32.95
N HIS A 71 5.24 4.11 32.80
CA HIS A 71 6.59 3.54 32.70
C HIS A 71 7.11 3.42 31.27
N GLY A 72 6.34 3.89 30.29
CA GLY A 72 6.74 3.98 28.89
C GLY A 72 7.66 5.17 28.63
N PRO A 73 8.19 5.29 27.39
CA PRO A 73 9.03 6.41 27.01
C PRO A 73 8.26 7.74 27.11
N LYS A 74 8.83 8.69 27.84
CA LYS A 74 8.35 10.09 27.92
C LYS A 74 9.52 11.02 28.12
N GLY A 75 9.47 12.22 27.54
CA GLY A 75 10.58 13.14 27.61
C GLY A 75 10.40 14.43 26.80
N GLU A 76 11.47 15.20 26.76
CA GLU A 76 11.62 16.38 25.91
C GLU A 76 12.61 16.06 24.78
N LEU A 77 12.37 16.57 23.58
CA LEU A 77 13.32 16.45 22.47
C LEU A 77 13.32 17.72 21.60
N LYS A 78 14.41 17.88 20.84
CA LYS A 78 14.55 18.99 19.90
C LYS A 78 13.99 18.61 18.53
N GLY A 79 12.88 19.24 18.14
CA GLY A 79 12.30 19.02 16.81
C GLY A 79 13.21 19.52 15.69
N ARG A 80 13.20 18.80 14.57
CA ARG A 80 13.81 19.20 13.29
C ARG A 80 12.87 18.82 12.15
N PHE A 81 12.84 19.62 11.09
CA PHE A 81 12.08 19.27 9.90
C PHE A 81 12.84 18.20 9.12
N GLN A 82 12.14 17.13 8.72
CA GLN A 82 12.70 16.04 7.92
C GLN A 82 11.84 15.86 6.66
N ALA A 83 12.48 15.97 5.51
CA ALA A 83 11.88 15.71 4.20
C ALA A 83 12.12 14.25 3.80
N SER A 84 11.17 13.67 3.08
CA SER A 84 11.35 12.38 2.42
C SER A 84 11.89 12.58 1.00
N HIS A 85 12.50 11.53 0.44
CA HIS A 85 13.14 11.57 -0.87
C HIS A 85 12.59 10.49 -1.81
N PRO A 86 11.36 10.66 -2.35
CA PRO A 86 10.80 9.73 -3.33
C PRO A 86 11.60 9.71 -4.64
N GLY A 87 11.46 8.63 -5.41
CA GLY A 87 12.21 8.33 -6.63
C GLY A 87 12.97 7.01 -6.51
N SER A 88 12.66 6.06 -7.39
CA SER A 88 13.30 4.74 -7.41
C SER A 88 14.48 4.67 -8.38
N TYR A 89 15.48 3.87 -8.02
CA TYR A 89 16.69 3.70 -8.81
C TYR A 89 17.42 2.41 -8.45
N GLY A 90 18.31 1.98 -9.33
CA GLY A 90 19.28 0.91 -9.04
C GLY A 90 20.63 1.50 -8.63
N LEU A 91 21.27 0.91 -7.62
CA LEU A 91 22.58 1.32 -7.09
C LEU A 91 23.54 0.13 -7.09
N VAL A 92 24.67 0.27 -7.77
CA VAL A 92 25.75 -0.71 -7.80
C VAL A 92 26.99 -0.09 -7.16
N GLU A 93 27.09 -0.16 -5.83
CA GLU A 93 28.26 0.34 -5.09
C GLU A 93 29.55 -0.39 -5.46
N ALA A 94 29.43 -1.69 -5.75
CA ALA A 94 30.54 -2.55 -6.16
C ALA A 94 31.22 -2.09 -7.46
N TRP A 95 30.59 -1.22 -8.25
CA TRP A 95 31.16 -0.62 -9.45
C TRP A 95 32.45 0.18 -9.18
N THR A 96 32.66 0.61 -7.94
CA THR A 96 33.89 1.29 -7.50
C THR A 96 35.09 0.36 -7.33
N ARG A 97 34.89 -0.97 -7.40
CA ARG A 97 35.95 -1.98 -7.25
C ARG A 97 36.71 -2.16 -8.55
N GLU A 98 38.02 -1.92 -8.49
CA GLU A 98 39.01 -2.01 -9.59
C GLU A 98 38.64 -1.31 -10.92
N PRO A 99 39.56 -0.56 -11.56
CA PRO A 99 39.28 0.08 -12.85
C PRO A 99 39.17 -0.98 -13.97
N LEU A 100 38.01 -1.62 -14.15
CA LEU A 100 37.82 -2.59 -15.23
C LEU A 100 37.62 -1.90 -16.58
N LEU A 101 37.03 -0.69 -16.58
CA LEU A 101 36.72 0.06 -17.79
C LEU A 101 37.98 0.59 -18.50
N ASP A 102 38.92 1.17 -17.76
CA ASP A 102 40.15 1.76 -18.31
C ASP A 102 41.22 0.71 -18.73
N LYS A 103 41.00 -0.57 -18.39
CA LYS A 103 41.87 -1.71 -18.80
C LYS A 103 41.51 -2.26 -20.19
N SER A 104 40.50 -1.72 -20.86
CA SER A 104 40.00 -2.20 -22.16
C SER A 104 40.44 -1.31 -23.33
N GLU A 105 40.54 -1.86 -24.54
CA GLU A 105 40.84 -1.04 -25.72
C GLU A 105 39.65 -0.17 -26.13
N ALA A 106 38.43 -0.67 -25.89
CA ALA A 106 37.18 0.03 -26.04
C ALA A 106 36.11 -0.59 -25.13
N VAL A 107 35.09 0.18 -24.78
CA VAL A 107 33.94 -0.29 -24.00
C VAL A 107 32.68 -0.15 -24.85
N GLN A 108 31.85 -1.19 -24.86
CA GLN A 108 30.50 -1.16 -25.41
C GLN A 108 29.48 -1.24 -24.27
N ILE A 109 28.47 -0.38 -24.30
CA ILE A 109 27.36 -0.35 -23.36
C ILE A 109 26.08 -0.59 -24.14
N GLU A 110 25.34 -1.63 -23.78
CA GLU A 110 24.09 -2.03 -24.42
C GLU A 110 22.96 -2.03 -23.39
N PHE A 111 21.79 -1.54 -23.76
CA PHE A 111 20.58 -1.63 -22.92
C PHE A 111 19.32 -1.41 -23.77
N TYR A 112 18.19 -1.85 -23.24
CA TYR A 112 16.87 -1.46 -23.72
C TYR A 112 16.24 -0.46 -22.75
N ALA A 113 15.57 0.54 -23.29
CA ALA A 113 14.79 1.50 -22.49
C ALA A 113 13.41 1.74 -23.12
N GLN A 114 12.40 1.92 -22.28
CA GLN A 114 11.03 2.27 -22.67
C GLN A 114 10.56 3.46 -21.82
N PRO A 115 10.57 4.69 -22.36
CA PRO A 115 10.14 5.87 -21.62
C PRO A 115 8.61 5.87 -21.48
N TRP A 116 8.12 6.16 -20.27
CA TRP A 116 6.69 6.30 -19.97
C TRP A 116 6.27 7.76 -19.78
N MET A 117 7.21 8.63 -19.44
CA MET A 117 7.05 10.08 -19.46
C MET A 117 7.93 10.70 -20.55
N LEU A 118 7.29 11.31 -21.55
CA LEU A 118 7.96 12.19 -22.52
C LEU A 118 7.76 13.65 -22.11
N HIS A 119 8.65 14.53 -22.57
CA HIS A 119 8.64 15.95 -22.23
C HIS A 119 8.65 16.21 -20.71
N ALA A 120 9.35 15.36 -19.96
CA ALA A 120 9.47 15.47 -18.52
C ALA A 120 10.00 16.86 -18.11
N PRO A 121 9.57 17.41 -16.97
CA PRO A 121 10.01 18.74 -16.52
C PRO A 121 11.49 18.77 -16.11
N HIS A 122 12.16 17.61 -16.07
CA HIS A 122 13.58 17.42 -15.81
C HIS A 122 14.20 16.44 -16.82
N PRO A 123 15.54 16.45 -17.01
CA PRO A 123 16.25 15.35 -17.65
C PRO A 123 15.98 14.00 -16.95
N GLN A 124 16.10 12.89 -17.67
CA GLN A 124 15.80 11.56 -17.16
C GLN A 124 16.99 10.61 -17.41
N ALA A 125 17.78 10.31 -16.38
CA ALA A 125 18.99 9.49 -16.45
C ALA A 125 18.64 8.01 -16.52
N ILE A 126 19.08 7.33 -17.58
CA ILE A 126 18.89 5.89 -17.77
C ILE A 126 19.98 5.12 -17.03
N LEU A 127 21.24 5.53 -17.20
CA LEU A 127 22.38 5.00 -16.45
C LEU A 127 23.44 6.07 -16.23
N SER A 128 24.15 6.00 -15.11
CA SER A 128 25.18 6.97 -14.77
C SER A 128 26.23 6.42 -13.81
N ASN A 129 27.51 6.66 -14.09
CA ASN A 129 28.57 6.63 -13.09
C ASN A 129 29.38 7.95 -13.08
N LEU A 130 28.80 9.03 -13.63
CA LEU A 130 29.50 10.29 -13.85
C LEU A 130 29.89 10.97 -12.53
N ASP A 131 31.17 11.25 -12.36
CA ASP A 131 31.71 12.14 -11.33
C ASP A 131 32.06 13.50 -11.97
N THR A 132 31.30 14.53 -11.61
CA THR A 132 31.47 15.88 -12.17
C THR A 132 32.71 16.59 -11.64
N THR A 133 33.20 16.22 -10.46
CA THR A 133 34.40 16.81 -9.85
C THR A 133 35.66 16.25 -10.50
N LYS A 134 35.73 14.93 -10.65
CA LYS A 134 36.84 14.24 -11.35
C LYS A 134 36.73 14.34 -12.87
N LYS A 135 35.57 14.75 -13.37
CA LYS A 135 35.24 14.83 -14.80
C LYS A 135 35.48 13.50 -15.49
N ALA A 136 34.98 12.44 -14.88
CA ALA A 136 35.22 11.05 -15.26
C ALA A 136 33.94 10.23 -15.15
N GLY A 137 33.84 9.13 -15.89
CA GLY A 137 32.61 8.36 -16.06
C GLY A 137 31.68 8.96 -17.13
N LEU A 138 30.44 8.49 -17.14
CA LEU A 138 29.43 8.93 -18.10
C LEU A 138 28.01 8.90 -17.51
N CYS A 139 27.11 9.65 -18.13
CA CYS A 139 25.68 9.61 -17.87
C CYS A 139 24.94 9.58 -19.22
N VAL A 140 24.07 8.59 -19.39
CA VAL A 140 23.16 8.51 -20.54
C VAL A 140 21.76 8.86 -20.05
N LEU A 141 21.14 9.85 -20.68
CA LEU A 141 19.85 10.41 -20.24
C LEU A 141 18.98 10.86 -21.42
N LEU A 142 17.69 11.05 -21.18
CA LEU A 142 16.81 11.82 -22.06
C LEU A 142 16.76 13.28 -21.59
N ASP A 143 16.93 14.24 -22.48
CA ASP A 143 16.69 15.65 -22.16
C ASP A 143 15.19 16.01 -22.19
N LYS A 144 14.85 17.26 -21.90
CA LYS A 144 13.45 17.73 -21.84
C LYS A 144 12.74 17.72 -23.20
N GLU A 145 13.50 17.65 -24.28
CA GLU A 145 12.99 17.45 -25.63
C GLU A 145 13.10 15.98 -26.08
N ASP A 146 13.26 15.07 -25.12
CA ASP A 146 13.36 13.62 -25.25
C ASP A 146 14.52 13.12 -26.10
N ASN A 147 15.54 13.94 -26.36
CA ASN A 147 16.73 13.51 -27.08
C ASN A 147 17.62 12.68 -26.17
N LEU A 148 18.27 11.66 -26.73
CA LEU A 148 19.27 10.90 -25.98
C LEU A 148 20.53 11.76 -25.88
N VAL A 149 21.02 11.95 -24.66
CA VAL A 149 22.19 12.75 -24.36
C VAL A 149 23.20 11.90 -23.59
N VAL A 150 24.46 11.99 -24.02
CA VAL A 150 25.59 11.40 -23.32
C VAL A 150 26.45 12.53 -22.74
N TRP A 151 26.55 12.58 -21.41
CA TRP A 151 27.58 13.34 -20.71
C TRP A 151 28.76 12.42 -20.46
N ILE A 152 29.96 12.78 -20.91
CA ILE A 152 31.14 11.94 -20.81
C ILE A 152 32.35 12.71 -20.32
N GLY A 153 33.00 12.19 -19.29
CA GLY A 153 34.19 12.75 -18.70
C GLY A 153 35.46 12.41 -19.50
N THR A 154 36.36 13.39 -19.64
CA THR A 154 37.68 13.23 -20.27
C THR A 154 38.84 13.47 -19.29
N GLY A 155 38.53 13.61 -18.00
CA GLY A 155 39.44 14.08 -16.96
C GLY A 155 39.74 15.59 -17.00
N LYS A 156 39.56 16.24 -18.16
CA LYS A 156 39.73 17.70 -18.32
C LYS A 156 38.40 18.46 -18.37
N ALA A 157 37.40 17.87 -19.01
CA ALA A 157 36.06 18.41 -19.17
C ALA A 157 35.02 17.28 -19.12
N ILE A 158 33.74 17.67 -19.01
CA ILE A 158 32.62 16.81 -19.37
C ILE A 158 32.10 17.30 -20.71
N GLU A 159 32.10 16.43 -21.71
CA GLU A 159 31.53 16.70 -23.02
C GLU A 159 30.09 16.20 -23.10
N THR A 160 29.26 16.92 -23.84
CA THR A 160 27.85 16.58 -24.07
C THR A 160 27.65 16.25 -25.54
N LYS A 161 27.15 15.05 -25.83
CA LYS A 161 26.73 14.64 -27.19
C LYS A 161 25.22 14.39 -27.17
N LYS A 162 24.49 15.12 -28.03
CA LYS A 162 23.02 15.07 -28.15
C LYS A 162 22.63 14.34 -29.43
N ILE A 163 21.62 13.49 -29.33
CA ILE A 163 21.21 12.54 -30.36
C ILE A 163 19.70 12.56 -30.46
N ALA A 164 19.17 12.83 -31.66
CA ALA A 164 17.73 12.71 -31.89
C ALA A 164 17.29 11.27 -31.61
N SER A 165 16.51 11.06 -30.57
CA SER A 165 16.09 9.71 -30.17
C SER A 165 14.91 9.23 -31.00
N SER A 166 14.00 10.15 -31.37
CA SER A 166 12.64 9.81 -31.81
C SER A 166 11.92 8.87 -30.84
N ALA A 167 12.21 9.00 -29.53
CA ALA A 167 11.55 8.25 -28.47
C ALA A 167 10.03 8.40 -28.56
N ARG A 168 9.33 7.29 -28.33
CA ARG A 168 7.88 7.25 -28.23
C ARG A 168 7.51 6.70 -26.87
N ARG A 169 6.45 7.25 -26.27
CA ARG A 169 5.90 6.77 -25.00
C ARG A 169 5.58 5.28 -25.14
N GLU A 170 5.94 4.51 -24.13
CA GLU A 170 5.70 3.06 -24.04
C GLU A 170 6.31 2.26 -25.20
N ARG A 171 7.36 2.78 -25.86
CA ARG A 171 8.06 2.06 -26.92
C ARG A 171 9.51 1.75 -26.56
N TRP A 172 9.86 0.48 -26.60
CA TRP A 172 11.23 0.02 -26.41
C TRP A 172 12.14 0.53 -27.53
N PHE A 173 13.29 1.07 -27.15
CA PHE A 173 14.42 1.25 -28.03
C PHE A 173 15.66 0.58 -27.41
N HIS A 174 16.54 0.09 -28.28
CA HIS A 174 17.84 -0.45 -27.94
C HIS A 174 18.91 0.61 -28.20
N VAL A 175 19.86 0.75 -27.29
CA VAL A 175 21.05 1.61 -27.46
C VAL A 175 22.29 0.74 -27.39
N SER A 176 23.20 0.93 -28.33
CA SER A 176 24.58 0.42 -28.28
C SER A 176 25.54 1.60 -28.36
N LEU A 177 26.26 1.88 -27.27
CA LEU A 177 27.25 2.97 -27.15
C LEU A 177 28.65 2.36 -27.07
N THR A 178 29.48 2.60 -28.07
CA THR A 178 30.88 2.16 -28.13
C THR A 178 31.84 3.34 -27.98
N ILE A 179 32.80 3.21 -27.07
CA ILE A 179 33.77 4.26 -26.74
C ILE A 179 35.19 3.69 -26.88
N ARG A 180 36.02 4.30 -27.72
CA ARG A 180 37.42 3.92 -27.98
C ARG A 180 38.32 5.14 -27.94
N GLY A 181 39.00 5.38 -26.81
CA GLY A 181 39.84 6.56 -26.64
C GLY A 181 39.02 7.84 -26.85
N LYS A 182 39.20 8.53 -27.98
CA LYS A 182 38.41 9.73 -28.34
C LYS A 182 37.16 9.41 -29.16
N ASP A 183 37.07 8.24 -29.76
CA ASP A 183 35.99 7.90 -30.67
C ASP A 183 34.76 7.43 -29.88
N LEU A 184 33.60 7.96 -30.26
CA LEU A 184 32.30 7.62 -29.69
C LEU A 184 31.35 7.29 -30.83
N GLN A 185 30.87 6.05 -30.84
CA GLN A 185 29.84 5.56 -31.75
C GLN A 185 28.60 5.18 -30.95
N LEU A 186 27.43 5.65 -31.38
CA LEU A 186 26.16 5.29 -30.77
C LEU A 186 25.17 4.86 -31.84
N GLU A 187 24.51 3.74 -31.60
CA GLU A 187 23.43 3.19 -32.41
C GLU A 187 22.17 3.09 -31.56
N LEU A 188 21.06 3.65 -32.06
CA LEU A 188 19.75 3.59 -31.44
C LEU A 188 18.77 2.97 -32.44
N SER A 189 18.11 1.88 -32.04
CA SER A 189 17.08 1.23 -32.85
C SER A 189 15.80 1.01 -32.06
N HIS A 190 14.65 1.26 -32.69
CA HIS A 190 13.34 1.13 -32.05
C HIS A 190 12.76 -0.25 -32.32
N LEU A 191 12.15 -0.87 -31.30
CA LEU A 191 11.43 -2.12 -31.47
C LEU A 191 10.08 -1.86 -32.16
N LYS A 192 9.56 -2.87 -32.84
CA LYS A 192 8.21 -2.84 -33.42
C LYS A 192 7.17 -2.94 -32.30
N ALA A 193 6.08 -2.20 -32.43
CA ALA A 193 4.94 -2.27 -31.51
C ALA A 193 3.72 -2.75 -32.30
N GLY A 194 3.36 -4.03 -32.16
CA GLY A 194 2.33 -4.66 -32.99
C GLY A 194 2.62 -4.47 -34.49
N ASN A 195 1.68 -3.83 -35.20
CA ASN A 195 1.78 -3.54 -36.63
C ASN A 195 2.36 -2.14 -36.94
N GLU A 196 2.69 -1.35 -35.93
CA GLU A 196 3.22 0.00 -36.10
C GLU A 196 4.71 -0.03 -36.47
N ILE A 197 5.05 0.55 -37.62
CA ILE A 197 6.43 0.70 -38.08
C ILE A 197 7.23 1.50 -37.04
N ALA A 198 8.42 0.98 -36.73
CA ALA A 198 9.37 1.63 -35.83
C ALA A 198 10.00 2.85 -36.50
N PRO A 199 10.30 3.93 -35.75
CA PRO A 199 11.20 4.97 -36.23
C PRO A 199 12.48 4.37 -36.80
N GLY A 200 13.04 5.02 -37.82
CA GLY A 200 14.32 4.59 -38.39
C GLY A 200 15.44 4.61 -37.34
N PRO A 201 16.43 3.72 -37.46
CA PRO A 201 17.56 3.74 -36.54
C PRO A 201 18.34 5.05 -36.66
N THR A 202 18.93 5.50 -35.56
CA THR A 202 19.84 6.64 -35.53
C THR A 202 21.23 6.15 -35.20
N THR A 203 22.20 6.50 -36.04
CA THR A 203 23.62 6.19 -35.82
C THR A 203 24.41 7.49 -35.79
N ILE A 204 25.23 7.66 -34.78
CA ILE A 204 26.16 8.78 -34.65
C ILE A 204 27.56 8.22 -34.46
N HIS A 205 28.51 8.81 -35.19
CA HIS A 205 29.93 8.63 -34.97
C HIS A 205 30.54 10.01 -34.79
N THR A 206 31.22 10.23 -33.66
CA THR A 206 31.82 11.50 -33.31
C THR A 206 33.12 11.29 -32.55
N THR A 207 33.91 12.35 -32.43
CA THR A 207 35.18 12.35 -31.71
C THR A 207 35.11 13.37 -30.57
N LEU A 208 35.59 12.96 -29.41
CA LEU A 208 35.80 13.79 -28.22
C LEU A 208 37.05 14.64 -28.38
N ALA A 209 37.11 15.79 -27.70
CA ALA A 209 38.30 16.64 -27.70
C ALA A 209 39.51 15.92 -27.06
N ASP A 210 39.24 15.14 -26.01
CA ASP A 210 40.21 14.33 -25.28
C ASP A 210 39.71 12.89 -25.11
N ALA A 211 40.62 11.98 -24.73
CA ALA A 211 40.23 10.58 -24.53
C ALA A 211 39.21 10.48 -23.38
N ALA A 212 38.19 9.65 -23.57
CA ALA A 212 37.23 9.35 -22.52
C ALA A 212 37.94 8.72 -21.31
N ARG A 213 37.57 9.17 -20.12
CA ARG A 213 37.98 8.58 -18.85
C ARG A 213 36.75 7.96 -18.22
N LEU A 214 36.60 6.64 -18.35
CA LEU A 214 35.37 5.94 -17.97
C LEU A 214 35.38 5.50 -16.51
N ASP A 215 36.56 5.30 -15.93
CA ASP A 215 36.70 5.10 -14.49
C ASP A 215 36.57 6.42 -13.71
N SER A 216 35.41 6.59 -13.09
CA SER A 216 35.12 7.68 -12.16
C SER A 216 35.43 7.36 -10.70
N GLY A 217 35.57 6.08 -10.34
CA GLY A 217 35.54 5.62 -8.96
C GLY A 217 34.22 5.95 -8.23
N SER A 218 33.12 6.12 -8.96
CA SER A 218 31.77 6.34 -8.41
C SER A 218 30.87 5.13 -8.66
N PRO A 219 29.86 4.88 -7.80
CA PRO A 219 28.86 3.84 -8.04
C PRO A 219 28.17 4.00 -9.40
N LEU A 220 27.70 2.88 -9.95
CA LEU A 220 26.80 2.90 -11.10
C LEU A 220 25.36 3.03 -10.60
N TYR A 221 24.63 3.95 -11.22
CA TYR A 221 23.21 4.19 -11.01
C TYR A 221 22.43 3.76 -12.25
N PHE A 222 21.28 3.11 -12.04
CA PHE A 222 20.23 2.92 -13.03
C PHE A 222 19.05 3.81 -12.68
N ALA A 223 18.45 4.44 -13.69
CA ALA A 223 17.29 5.32 -13.55
C ALA A 223 17.51 6.59 -12.69
N ALA A 224 18.74 6.98 -12.39
CA ALA A 224 19.08 8.22 -11.68
C ALA A 224 20.56 8.62 -11.91
N THR A 225 20.96 9.79 -11.41
CA THR A 225 22.35 10.24 -11.41
C THR A 225 22.64 11.16 -10.20
N LEU A 226 23.90 11.26 -9.79
CA LEU A 226 24.37 12.31 -8.87
C LEU A 226 24.87 13.56 -9.61
N ALA A 227 24.84 13.60 -10.94
CA ALA A 227 25.21 14.78 -11.71
C ALA A 227 23.98 15.69 -11.90
N ALA A 228 23.90 16.80 -11.15
CA ALA A 228 22.84 17.81 -11.34
C ALA A 228 22.91 18.45 -12.73
N ASN A 229 24.12 18.65 -13.25
CA ASN A 229 24.44 19.04 -14.63
C ASN A 229 25.92 18.71 -14.91
N PRO A 230 26.45 18.93 -16.13
CA PRO A 230 27.85 18.65 -16.45
C PRO A 230 28.91 19.40 -15.63
N LEU A 231 28.51 20.37 -14.79
CA LEU A 231 29.41 21.22 -14.01
C LEU A 231 29.26 21.05 -12.49
N SER A 232 28.23 20.35 -12.02
CA SER A 232 27.93 20.24 -10.58
C SER A 232 27.29 18.92 -10.21
N ALA A 233 27.65 18.42 -9.03
CA ALA A 233 27.03 17.26 -8.40
C ALA A 233 25.78 17.66 -7.62
N SER A 234 24.96 16.66 -7.31
CA SER A 234 23.88 16.69 -6.34
C SER A 234 24.26 15.80 -5.16
N GLU A 235 23.78 16.15 -3.97
CA GLU A 235 23.95 15.35 -2.75
C GLU A 235 23.09 14.07 -2.79
N PHE A 236 21.86 14.20 -3.32
CA PHE A 236 20.91 13.11 -3.49
C PHE A 236 20.77 12.73 -4.97
N PRO A 237 20.33 11.50 -5.30
CA PRO A 237 19.97 11.13 -6.65
C PRO A 237 18.94 12.08 -7.27
N VAL A 238 19.16 12.43 -8.54
CA VAL A 238 18.34 13.35 -9.32
C VAL A 238 18.11 12.80 -10.73
N HIS A 239 17.26 13.50 -11.49
CA HIS A 239 16.95 13.19 -12.88
C HIS A 239 16.47 11.75 -13.03
N PHE A 240 15.47 11.36 -12.24
CA PHE A 240 14.92 10.02 -12.25
C PHE A 240 14.33 9.69 -13.63
N PHE A 241 14.48 8.44 -14.07
CA PHE A 241 13.87 7.97 -15.30
C PHE A 241 12.50 7.37 -15.03
N ASN A 242 11.47 7.97 -15.64
CA ASN A 242 10.10 7.47 -15.60
C ASN A 242 9.88 6.51 -16.78
N GLY A 243 10.13 5.23 -16.53
CA GLY A 243 10.04 4.19 -17.55
C GLY A 243 10.80 2.92 -17.20
N ARG A 244 10.98 2.06 -18.21
CA ARG A 244 11.55 0.72 -18.01
C ARG A 244 12.95 0.59 -18.57
N ILE A 245 13.80 -0.14 -17.87
CA ILE A 245 15.14 -0.51 -18.30
C ILE A 245 15.25 -2.03 -18.31
N ASP A 246 15.90 -2.59 -19.33
CA ASP A 246 16.08 -4.03 -19.50
C ASP A 246 17.48 -4.35 -20.09
N SER A 247 18.05 -5.44 -19.61
CA SER A 247 19.31 -6.06 -20.05
C SER A 247 20.55 -5.13 -20.16
N PRO A 248 20.87 -4.24 -19.19
CA PRO A 248 22.09 -3.46 -19.27
C PRO A 248 23.34 -4.35 -19.31
N THR A 249 24.21 -4.12 -20.28
CA THR A 249 25.45 -4.88 -20.48
C THR A 249 26.60 -3.93 -20.74
N PHE A 250 27.72 -4.15 -20.05
CA PHE A 250 28.98 -3.44 -20.24
C PHE A 250 30.01 -4.45 -20.72
N ARG A 251 30.53 -4.28 -21.93
CA ARG A 251 31.46 -5.21 -22.57
C ARG A 251 32.78 -4.53 -22.87
N ALA A 252 33.88 -5.15 -22.46
CA ALA A 252 35.22 -4.78 -22.89
C ALA A 252 35.46 -5.36 -24.29
N LEU A 253 35.90 -4.51 -25.21
CA LEU A 253 36.29 -4.86 -26.57
C LEU A 253 37.82 -4.83 -26.72
N GLY A 254 38.34 -5.74 -27.54
CA GLY A 254 39.76 -5.88 -27.84
C GLY A 254 40.01 -7.19 -28.58
N LYS A 255 41.22 -7.76 -28.46
CA LYS A 255 41.54 -9.08 -29.08
C LYS A 255 40.63 -10.22 -28.61
N LYS A 256 40.22 -10.19 -27.34
CA LYS A 256 39.21 -11.10 -26.77
C LYS A 256 38.22 -10.26 -25.97
N SER A 257 37.01 -10.12 -26.51
CA SER A 257 35.93 -9.42 -25.81
C SER A 257 35.44 -10.23 -24.61
N TRP A 258 35.02 -9.53 -23.56
CA TRP A 258 34.43 -10.12 -22.35
C TRP A 258 33.45 -9.15 -21.71
N ASP A 259 32.44 -9.66 -21.02
CA ASP A 259 31.43 -8.83 -20.34
C ASP A 259 31.99 -8.37 -18.98
N ILE A 260 32.14 -7.06 -18.82
CA ILE A 260 32.52 -6.42 -17.55
C ILE A 260 31.40 -6.61 -16.54
N ALA A 261 30.17 -6.33 -16.97
CA ALA A 261 28.96 -6.61 -16.21
C ALA A 261 27.83 -6.94 -17.17
N LYS A 262 26.96 -7.84 -16.76
CA LYS A 262 25.74 -8.18 -17.49
C LYS A 262 24.62 -8.29 -16.48
N TYR A 263 23.71 -7.33 -16.49
CA TYR A 263 22.64 -7.25 -15.52
C TYR A 263 21.40 -7.96 -16.04
N ASP A 264 20.99 -9.03 -15.35
CA ASP A 264 19.76 -9.76 -15.65
C ASP A 264 18.71 -9.44 -14.58
N PHE A 265 17.81 -8.52 -14.89
CA PHE A 265 16.77 -8.11 -13.96
C PHE A 265 15.61 -9.13 -13.84
N SER A 266 15.64 -10.24 -14.60
CA SER A 266 14.70 -11.35 -14.37
C SER A 266 15.12 -12.25 -13.20
N VAL A 267 16.38 -12.15 -12.75
CA VAL A 267 16.89 -12.88 -11.59
C VAL A 267 16.49 -12.17 -10.30
N GLY A 268 15.93 -12.94 -9.36
CA GLY A 268 15.52 -12.46 -8.04
C GLY A 268 14.48 -11.34 -8.11
N ILE A 269 13.47 -11.47 -8.97
CA ILE A 269 12.35 -10.50 -9.12
C ILE A 269 11.68 -10.17 -7.77
N ASP A 270 11.61 -11.15 -6.87
CA ASP A 270 11.07 -11.01 -5.53
C ASP A 270 12.02 -10.31 -4.54
N THR A 271 13.22 -9.92 -4.95
CA THR A 271 14.24 -9.28 -4.09
C THR A 271 14.46 -7.80 -4.46
N ASN A 272 15.16 -7.07 -3.59
CA ASN A 272 15.68 -5.74 -3.92
C ASN A 272 17.07 -5.83 -4.59
N GLU A 273 17.50 -7.01 -5.07
CA GLU A 273 18.84 -7.19 -5.64
C GLU A 273 18.83 -7.05 -7.16
N ILE A 274 19.93 -6.52 -7.67
CA ILE A 274 20.27 -6.46 -9.08
C ILE A 274 21.44 -7.41 -9.31
N PHE A 275 21.25 -8.47 -10.09
CA PHE A 275 22.29 -9.49 -10.29
C PHE A 275 23.15 -9.19 -11.51
N ASP A 276 24.46 -9.16 -11.29
CA ASP A 276 25.46 -9.27 -12.35
C ASP A 276 25.72 -10.75 -12.66
N VAL A 277 25.32 -11.19 -13.85
CA VAL A 277 25.50 -12.57 -14.34
C VAL A 277 26.74 -12.75 -15.21
N SER A 278 27.60 -11.74 -15.33
CA SER A 278 28.88 -11.85 -16.06
C SER A 278 29.92 -12.70 -15.32
N GLY A 279 29.79 -12.80 -14.00
CA GLY A 279 30.78 -13.40 -13.11
C GLY A 279 31.75 -12.41 -12.46
N SER A 280 31.61 -11.10 -12.72
CA SER A 280 32.45 -10.05 -12.13
C SER A 280 32.06 -9.67 -10.70
N GLY A 281 30.87 -10.08 -10.23
CA GLY A 281 30.40 -9.82 -8.88
C GLY A 281 30.00 -8.35 -8.65
N LEU A 282 29.58 -7.67 -9.71
CA LEU A 282 29.14 -6.27 -9.69
C LEU A 282 27.63 -6.16 -9.47
N SER A 283 27.07 -6.96 -8.55
CA SER A 283 25.66 -6.88 -8.18
C SER A 283 25.34 -5.58 -7.40
N GLY A 284 24.09 -5.15 -7.48
CA GLY A 284 23.60 -3.93 -6.81
C GLY A 284 22.28 -4.15 -6.08
N ILE A 285 21.68 -3.05 -5.66
CA ILE A 285 20.40 -3.01 -4.96
C ILE A 285 19.43 -2.03 -5.62
N LEU A 286 18.14 -2.25 -5.41
CA LEU A 286 17.06 -1.36 -5.79
C LEU A 286 16.66 -0.52 -4.58
N VAL A 287 16.56 0.78 -4.79
CA VAL A 287 16.14 1.76 -3.77
C VAL A 287 14.74 2.27 -4.10
N ASN A 288 13.91 2.45 -3.07
CA ASN A 288 12.51 2.89 -3.17
C ASN A 288 11.59 1.97 -3.99
N ALA A 289 11.89 0.68 -4.07
CA ALA A 289 10.96 -0.35 -4.58
C ALA A 289 10.40 -0.08 -6.00
N PRO A 290 11.25 0.09 -7.03
CA PRO A 290 10.77 0.16 -8.40
C PRO A 290 9.99 -1.11 -8.78
N THR A 291 9.02 -0.97 -9.68
CA THR A 291 8.10 -2.05 -10.01
C THR A 291 8.79 -3.14 -10.83
N ARG A 292 8.77 -4.38 -10.32
CA ARG A 292 9.25 -5.60 -11.00
C ARG A 292 8.09 -6.49 -11.43
N ALA A 293 8.40 -7.67 -12.00
CA ALA A 293 7.41 -8.59 -12.58
C ALA A 293 6.57 -7.95 -13.70
N ILE A 294 7.24 -7.17 -14.54
CA ILE A 294 6.65 -6.45 -15.66
C ILE A 294 7.23 -6.93 -16.99
N ARG A 295 6.53 -6.64 -18.09
CA ARG A 295 6.94 -7.07 -19.44
C ARG A 295 8.28 -6.44 -19.83
N GLY A 296 9.23 -7.29 -20.19
CA GLY A 296 10.51 -6.96 -20.82
C GLY A 296 10.38 -6.63 -22.30
N HIS A 297 11.51 -6.25 -22.89
CA HIS A 297 11.58 -5.92 -24.33
C HIS A 297 11.27 -7.11 -25.25
N ASP A 298 11.47 -8.33 -24.74
CA ASP A 298 11.31 -9.62 -25.43
C ASP A 298 10.01 -10.35 -25.07
N TYR A 299 9.10 -9.71 -24.32
CA TYR A 299 7.80 -10.28 -23.98
C TYR A 299 6.95 -10.52 -25.23
N ASP A 300 6.39 -11.73 -25.36
CA ASP A 300 5.48 -12.09 -26.46
C ASP A 300 4.20 -12.79 -25.96
N HIS A 301 3.26 -13.04 -26.89
CA HIS A 301 1.96 -13.62 -26.56
C HIS A 301 2.00 -15.09 -26.12
N LYS A 302 3.16 -15.77 -26.17
CA LYS A 302 3.29 -17.14 -25.64
C LYS A 302 3.32 -17.16 -24.11
N LEU A 303 3.52 -15.99 -23.48
CA LEU A 303 3.52 -15.81 -22.03
C LEU A 303 2.15 -15.38 -21.48
N ILE A 304 1.09 -15.34 -22.30
CA ILE A 304 -0.27 -15.05 -21.81
C ILE A 304 -0.66 -16.13 -20.78
N GLY A 305 -1.01 -15.67 -19.57
CA GLY A 305 -1.37 -16.54 -18.45
C GLY A 305 -0.19 -17.20 -17.73
N VAL A 306 1.05 -16.97 -18.18
CA VAL A 306 2.26 -17.53 -17.56
C VAL A 306 2.82 -16.51 -16.56
N GLY A 307 2.97 -16.93 -15.30
CA GLY A 307 3.59 -16.11 -14.26
C GLY A 307 5.11 -16.01 -14.41
N TRP A 308 5.73 -14.96 -13.88
CA TRP A 308 7.18 -14.72 -14.02
C TRP A 308 8.04 -15.84 -13.41
N LYS A 309 7.52 -16.58 -12.42
CA LYS A 309 8.21 -17.75 -11.84
C LYS A 309 8.33 -18.93 -12.80
N GLU A 310 7.42 -19.04 -13.77
CA GLU A 310 7.38 -20.11 -14.76
C GLU A 310 7.99 -19.68 -16.10
N ALA A 311 7.96 -18.38 -16.38
CA ALA A 311 8.51 -17.79 -17.60
C ALA A 311 10.04 -17.97 -17.65
N LYS A 312 10.56 -18.19 -18.87
CA LYS A 312 12.01 -18.29 -19.14
C LYS A 312 12.61 -17.03 -19.76
N TYR A 313 11.76 -16.07 -20.12
CA TYR A 313 12.07 -14.81 -20.79
C TYR A 313 10.89 -13.85 -20.63
N GLY A 314 10.99 -12.59 -21.07
CA GLY A 314 9.86 -11.66 -21.10
C GLY A 314 9.59 -10.88 -19.81
N PHE A 315 10.31 -11.12 -18.73
CA PHE A 315 10.15 -10.43 -17.43
C PHE A 315 11.47 -9.78 -16.94
N GLY A 316 12.36 -9.42 -17.88
CA GLY A 316 13.68 -8.83 -17.60
C GLY A 316 13.71 -7.31 -17.41
N ALA A 317 12.55 -6.67 -17.23
CA ALA A 317 12.47 -5.22 -17.06
C ALA A 317 12.17 -4.82 -15.61
N ILE A 318 12.66 -3.64 -15.25
CA ILE A 318 12.29 -2.91 -14.03
C ILE A 318 11.70 -1.57 -14.46
N HIS A 319 10.55 -1.19 -13.90
CA HIS A 319 9.89 0.10 -14.12
C HIS A 319 10.22 1.03 -12.96
N PHE A 320 10.89 2.15 -13.27
CA PHE A 320 11.31 3.16 -12.33
C PHE A 320 10.42 4.41 -12.43
N HIS A 321 10.27 5.10 -11.30
CA HIS A 321 9.46 6.31 -11.19
C HIS A 321 10.19 7.36 -10.34
N ASP A 322 9.89 8.64 -10.57
CA ASP A 322 10.42 9.76 -9.80
C ASP A 322 9.73 9.98 -8.44
N ASP A 323 8.63 9.28 -8.18
CA ASP A 323 7.75 9.45 -7.02
C ASP A 323 7.57 8.17 -6.17
N ASP A 324 8.28 7.09 -6.51
CA ASP A 324 8.35 5.86 -5.72
C ASP A 324 8.93 6.09 -4.31
N LEU A 325 8.35 5.49 -3.26
CA LEU A 325 8.87 5.60 -1.90
C LEU A 325 8.67 4.30 -1.11
N ASP A 326 9.77 3.73 -0.60
CA ASP A 326 9.72 2.55 0.27
C ASP A 326 10.11 2.85 1.73
N ASP A 327 10.98 3.84 1.95
CA ASP A 327 11.37 4.34 3.28
C ASP A 327 11.61 5.85 3.18
N ALA A 328 10.98 6.62 4.06
CA ALA A 328 11.23 8.06 4.21
C ALA A 328 12.69 8.35 4.62
N ALA A 329 13.37 7.37 5.20
CA ALA A 329 14.77 7.40 5.60
C ALA A 329 15.13 8.54 6.57
N TRP A 330 14.16 8.98 7.39
CA TRP A 330 14.40 10.02 8.39
C TRP A 330 15.37 9.54 9.48
N ASP A 331 16.12 10.47 10.06
CA ASP A 331 16.96 10.23 11.22
C ASP A 331 16.08 9.85 12.42
N THR A 332 16.55 8.87 13.21
CA THR A 332 15.88 8.43 14.43
C THR A 332 16.07 9.46 15.54
N ASP A 333 14.98 9.91 16.15
CA ASP A 333 15.00 10.87 17.26
C ASP A 333 15.32 10.20 18.59
N PHE A 334 14.68 9.05 18.84
CA PHE A 334 14.97 8.21 19.98
C PHE A 334 14.55 6.77 19.70
N GLN A 335 15.13 5.88 20.50
CA GLN A 335 14.82 4.46 20.52
C GLN A 335 14.32 4.09 21.92
N PHE A 336 13.39 3.14 22.00
CA PHE A 336 12.95 2.58 23.27
C PHE A 336 12.67 1.08 23.14
N THR A 337 12.82 0.36 24.26
CA THR A 337 12.33 -1.02 24.38
C THR A 337 10.86 -0.98 24.75
N VAL A 338 10.02 -1.65 23.96
CA VAL A 338 8.59 -1.77 24.20
C VAL A 338 8.39 -2.44 25.57
N PRO A 339 7.69 -1.81 26.54
CA PRO A 339 7.51 -2.41 27.86
C PRO A 339 6.93 -3.83 27.80
N SER A 340 7.52 -4.74 28.58
CA SER A 340 7.23 -6.19 28.48
C SER A 340 5.83 -6.60 28.97
N ASP A 341 5.13 -5.69 29.62
CA ASP A 341 3.81 -5.83 30.20
C ASP A 341 2.72 -5.12 29.39
N LEU A 342 3.07 -4.50 28.26
CA LEU A 342 2.06 -3.88 27.39
C LEU A 342 1.05 -4.91 26.91
N ARG A 343 -0.22 -4.51 27.00
CA ARG A 343 -1.34 -5.23 26.38
C ARG A 343 -1.30 -5.03 24.86
N SER A 344 -1.77 -5.99 24.09
CA SER A 344 -1.94 -5.79 22.64
C SER A 344 -2.86 -4.61 22.34
N GLY A 345 -2.56 -3.84 21.30
CA GLY A 345 -3.43 -2.75 20.86
C GLY A 345 -2.77 -1.76 19.93
N ALA A 346 -3.53 -0.72 19.58
CA ALA A 346 -2.99 0.47 18.95
C ALA A 346 -2.37 1.38 20.02
N TYR A 347 -1.17 1.87 19.75
CA TYR A 347 -0.44 2.80 20.60
C TYR A 347 -0.03 4.01 19.79
N ALA A 348 0.30 5.10 20.47
CA ALA A 348 0.95 6.23 19.84
C ALA A 348 2.07 6.79 20.72
N ILE A 349 3.09 7.33 20.05
CA ILE A 349 3.91 8.37 20.66
C ILE A 349 3.15 9.68 20.43
N GLU A 350 2.51 10.19 21.48
CA GLU A 350 1.93 11.53 21.45
C GLU A 350 3.06 12.53 21.54
N VAL A 351 3.13 13.43 20.57
CA VAL A 351 4.12 14.50 20.51
C VAL A 351 3.37 15.82 20.51
N LYS A 352 3.82 16.76 21.33
CA LYS A 352 3.26 18.11 21.38
C LYS A 352 4.35 19.15 21.48
N ASP A 353 4.08 20.32 20.92
CA ASP A 353 4.86 21.52 21.21
C ASP A 353 4.64 21.95 22.67
N THR A 354 5.68 22.49 23.28
CA THR A 354 5.62 23.10 24.61
C THR A 354 5.17 24.55 24.60
N GLN A 355 5.10 25.18 23.42
CA GLN A 355 4.84 26.61 23.24
C GLN A 355 3.58 26.91 22.41
N SER A 356 2.98 25.91 21.77
CA SER A 356 1.76 26.03 20.95
C SER A 356 0.83 24.83 21.19
N ASP A 357 -0.35 24.83 20.57
CA ASP A 357 -1.31 23.71 20.63
C ASP A 357 -0.99 22.58 19.64
N LEU A 358 0.11 22.71 18.90
CA LEU A 358 0.53 21.75 17.88
C LEU A 358 0.83 20.38 18.50
N LYS A 359 0.20 19.35 17.95
CA LYS A 359 0.35 17.96 18.42
C LYS A 359 0.18 16.97 17.28
N ASP A 360 0.70 15.76 17.48
CA ASP A 360 0.40 14.60 16.63
C ASP A 360 0.42 13.31 17.47
N ALA A 361 -0.26 12.28 16.98
CA ALA A 361 -0.26 10.94 17.54
C ALA A 361 0.40 9.97 16.55
N ILE A 362 1.67 9.64 16.78
CA ILE A 362 2.44 8.77 15.88
C ILE A 362 2.08 7.31 16.18
N VAL A 363 1.18 6.74 15.37
CA VAL A 363 0.54 5.43 15.60
C VAL A 363 1.44 4.25 15.26
N PHE A 364 1.43 3.23 16.11
CA PHE A 364 1.98 1.90 15.89
C PHE A 364 1.18 0.84 16.65
N PHE A 365 1.44 -0.45 16.40
CA PHE A 365 0.67 -1.56 16.99
C PHE A 365 1.54 -2.47 17.84
N VAL A 366 1.02 -2.89 18.99
CA VAL A 366 1.66 -3.87 19.87
C VAL A 366 0.90 -5.19 19.78
N ARG A 367 1.62 -6.27 19.48
CA ARG A 367 1.12 -7.64 19.39
C ARG A 367 0.73 -8.21 20.76
N PRO A 368 -0.14 -9.25 20.80
CA PRO A 368 -0.36 -9.98 22.04
C PRO A 368 0.89 -10.74 22.46
N LYS A 369 1.15 -10.76 23.77
CA LYS A 369 2.11 -11.69 24.37
C LYS A 369 1.66 -13.13 24.15
N GLU A 370 2.60 -14.07 24.04
CA GLU A 370 2.29 -15.48 23.83
C GLU A 370 1.45 -16.03 25.01
N VAL A 371 0.15 -16.14 24.75
CA VAL A 371 -0.93 -16.68 25.59
C VAL A 371 -1.42 -15.77 26.72
N ARG A 372 -2.63 -15.21 26.53
CA ARG A 372 -3.44 -14.55 27.57
C ARG A 372 -4.72 -15.37 27.78
N PRO A 373 -4.77 -16.33 28.72
CA PRO A 373 -5.91 -17.24 28.86
C PRO A 373 -7.27 -16.56 29.08
N GLN A 374 -7.26 -15.34 29.63
CA GLN A 374 -8.44 -14.51 29.84
C GLN A 374 -8.97 -13.87 28.55
N ALA A 375 -8.12 -13.66 27.54
CA ALA A 375 -8.49 -13.06 26.27
C ALA A 375 -9.06 -14.13 25.34
N LYS A 376 -10.39 -14.13 25.20
CA LYS A 376 -11.13 -15.09 24.35
C LYS A 376 -11.69 -14.45 23.09
N ILE A 377 -11.59 -13.14 22.98
CA ILE A 377 -11.94 -12.36 21.80
C ILE A 377 -10.65 -11.86 21.15
N ALA A 378 -10.57 -11.95 19.83
CA ALA A 378 -9.58 -11.26 19.01
C ALA A 378 -10.27 -10.21 18.15
N PHE A 379 -9.78 -8.98 18.16
CA PHE A 379 -10.12 -7.97 17.15
C PHE A 379 -8.94 -7.77 16.21
N VAL A 380 -9.18 -7.83 14.89
CA VAL A 380 -8.11 -7.73 13.89
C VAL A 380 -8.21 -6.38 13.19
N PHE A 381 -7.23 -5.51 13.43
CA PHE A 381 -7.07 -4.29 12.65
C PHE A 381 -6.65 -4.62 11.21
N PRO A 382 -7.38 -4.12 10.19
CA PRO A 382 -7.08 -4.35 8.79
C PRO A 382 -5.90 -3.47 8.32
N THR A 383 -4.73 -3.69 8.89
CA THR A 383 -3.51 -2.91 8.64
C THR A 383 -3.06 -2.93 7.17
N PHE A 384 -3.44 -3.94 6.39
CA PHE A 384 -3.18 -3.93 4.95
C PHE A 384 -4.13 -2.98 4.21
N THR A 385 -5.39 -2.86 4.62
CA THR A 385 -6.28 -1.79 4.11
C THR A 385 -5.74 -0.41 4.46
N TYR A 386 -5.20 -0.22 5.67
CA TYR A 386 -4.61 1.07 6.05
C TYR A 386 -3.43 1.44 5.14
N LEU A 387 -2.61 0.46 4.76
CA LEU A 387 -1.54 0.66 3.79
C LEU A 387 -2.07 0.92 2.38
N ALA A 388 -3.16 0.26 1.98
CA ALA A 388 -3.76 0.50 0.67
C ALA A 388 -4.16 1.96 0.53
N TYR A 389 -4.83 2.52 1.53
CA TYR A 389 -5.30 3.90 1.54
C TYR A 389 -4.27 4.93 2.02
N ALA A 390 -3.08 4.50 2.46
CA ALA A 390 -2.10 5.38 3.11
C ALA A 390 -1.76 6.62 2.26
N ASN A 391 -2.10 7.79 2.79
CA ASN A 391 -1.89 9.10 2.16
C ASN A 391 -2.50 9.22 0.73
N GLU A 392 -3.67 8.64 0.47
CA GLU A 392 -4.27 8.71 -0.87
C GLU A 392 -4.60 10.13 -1.34
N HIS A 393 -4.53 10.34 -2.66
CA HIS A 393 -4.71 11.64 -3.30
C HIS A 393 -5.94 11.67 -4.22
N MET A 394 -6.98 10.88 -3.96
CA MET A 394 -8.18 10.85 -4.80
C MET A 394 -8.99 12.16 -4.73
N TYR A 395 -8.59 13.11 -3.88
CA TYR A 395 -9.11 14.48 -3.86
C TYR A 395 -8.52 15.37 -4.97
N ASP A 396 -7.40 14.97 -5.58
CA ASP A 396 -6.69 15.79 -6.58
C ASP A 396 -7.43 15.77 -7.91
N GLU A 397 -8.19 16.83 -8.18
CA GLU A 397 -8.99 16.95 -9.40
C GLU A 397 -8.18 17.00 -10.70
N SER A 398 -6.86 17.22 -10.62
CA SER A 398 -5.97 17.17 -11.79
C SER A 398 -5.62 15.76 -12.23
N LYS A 399 -5.85 14.75 -11.36
CA LYS A 399 -5.52 13.35 -11.63
C LYS A 399 -6.72 12.54 -12.14
N PRO A 400 -6.50 11.55 -13.02
CA PRO A 400 -7.56 10.66 -13.50
C PRO A 400 -8.10 9.72 -12.41
N THR A 401 -7.36 9.52 -11.32
CA THR A 401 -7.76 8.69 -10.16
C THR A 401 -8.71 9.42 -9.21
N ARG A 402 -9.07 10.68 -9.48
CA ARG A 402 -9.96 11.46 -8.63
C ARG A 402 -11.29 10.75 -8.42
N ILE A 403 -11.78 10.74 -7.19
CA ILE A 403 -13.16 10.34 -6.93
C ILE A 403 -14.11 11.40 -7.52
N SER A 404 -15.34 11.03 -7.86
CA SER A 404 -16.34 11.99 -8.34
C SER A 404 -17.71 11.59 -7.85
N PHE A 405 -18.45 12.58 -7.36
CA PHE A 405 -19.83 12.43 -6.93
C PHE A 405 -20.73 13.35 -7.77
N PRO A 406 -22.02 13.01 -7.98
CA PRO A 406 -22.91 13.83 -8.82
C PRO A 406 -23.02 15.29 -8.34
N GLU A 407 -22.96 15.54 -7.04
CA GLU A 407 -23.04 16.86 -6.40
C GLU A 407 -21.67 17.54 -6.25
N GLY A 408 -20.60 16.89 -6.71
CA GLY A 408 -19.22 17.29 -6.46
C GLY A 408 -18.65 16.82 -5.11
N ILE A 409 -17.36 17.05 -4.90
CA ILE A 409 -16.67 16.69 -3.66
C ILE A 409 -16.78 17.85 -2.67
N GLN A 410 -17.31 17.56 -1.49
CA GLN A 410 -17.28 18.47 -0.36
C GLN A 410 -16.20 18.01 0.61
N LEU A 411 -15.09 18.75 0.65
CA LEU A 411 -13.88 18.39 1.40
C LEU A 411 -14.01 18.71 2.90
N VAL A 412 -13.64 17.76 3.75
CA VAL A 412 -13.31 18.04 5.16
C VAL A 412 -11.86 18.51 5.23
N ALA A 413 -11.68 19.81 5.46
CA ALA A 413 -10.38 20.46 5.59
C ALA A 413 -9.79 20.26 6.99
N SER A 414 -9.45 19.02 7.36
CA SER A 414 -8.79 18.71 8.63
C SER A 414 -7.28 18.97 8.57
N ASP A 415 -6.62 19.07 9.72
CA ASP A 415 -5.14 19.19 9.79
C ASP A 415 -4.45 18.02 9.06
N ASN A 416 -4.98 16.81 9.20
CA ASN A 416 -4.48 15.62 8.50
C ASN A 416 -4.63 15.76 6.99
N TYR A 417 -5.78 16.25 6.50
CA TYR A 417 -5.99 16.54 5.07
C TYR A 417 -5.01 17.60 4.56
N HIS A 418 -4.85 18.72 5.28
CA HIS A 418 -3.91 19.78 4.90
C HIS A 418 -2.46 19.27 4.84
N LYS A 419 -2.05 18.44 5.80
CA LYS A 419 -0.74 17.78 5.78
C LYS A 419 -0.62 16.85 4.58
N MET A 420 -1.63 16.05 4.24
CA MET A 420 -1.60 15.16 3.05
C MET A 420 -1.38 15.95 1.76
N VAL A 421 -2.08 17.07 1.59
CA VAL A 421 -1.91 17.97 0.43
C VAL A 421 -0.50 18.56 0.36
N ARG A 422 0.05 19.02 1.49
CA ARG A 422 1.36 19.69 1.51
C ARG A 422 2.52 18.70 1.42
N ARG A 423 2.44 17.58 2.12
CA ARG A 423 3.50 16.57 2.30
C ARG A 423 3.43 15.47 1.23
N HIS A 424 3.37 15.87 -0.03
CA HIS A 424 3.44 14.97 -1.20
C HIS A 424 4.74 14.14 -1.26
N ASP A 425 5.78 14.53 -0.50
CA ASP A 425 7.01 13.77 -0.34
C ASP A 425 6.83 12.46 0.43
N LEU A 426 5.71 12.30 1.16
CA LEU A 426 5.41 11.10 1.93
C LEU A 426 4.88 9.94 1.08
N GLY A 427 5.07 9.99 -0.23
CA GLY A 427 4.76 8.92 -1.17
C GLY A 427 3.26 8.75 -1.44
N LEU A 428 2.94 7.75 -2.25
CA LEU A 428 1.61 7.54 -2.81
C LEU A 428 0.85 6.38 -2.14
N SER A 429 -0.48 6.37 -2.30
CA SER A 429 -1.35 5.22 -2.03
C SER A 429 -1.41 4.30 -3.26
N ILE A 430 -1.78 3.03 -3.09
CA ILE A 430 -2.10 2.15 -4.23
C ILE A 430 -3.37 2.58 -4.98
N TYR A 431 -4.13 3.55 -4.49
CA TYR A 431 -5.22 4.19 -5.22
C TYR A 431 -4.74 5.30 -6.16
N ASP A 432 -3.49 5.72 -6.03
CA ASP A 432 -2.90 6.74 -6.88
C ASP A 432 -2.26 6.15 -8.14
N ILE A 433 -1.86 7.05 -9.03
CA ILE A 433 -0.98 6.77 -10.16
C ILE A 433 0.35 7.51 -9.96
N HIS A 434 1.42 6.93 -10.49
CA HIS A 434 2.71 7.58 -10.64
C HIS A 434 2.60 8.77 -11.60
N SER A 435 3.57 9.67 -11.52
CA SER A 435 3.72 10.85 -12.38
C SER A 435 3.71 10.50 -13.88
N ASP A 436 4.15 9.30 -14.25
CA ASP A 436 4.19 8.77 -15.61
C ASP A 436 2.86 8.17 -16.10
N GLY A 437 1.85 8.13 -15.22
CA GLY A 437 0.51 7.62 -15.48
C GLY A 437 0.29 6.14 -15.20
N SER A 438 1.34 5.40 -14.80
CA SER A 438 1.20 4.00 -14.39
C SER A 438 0.60 3.88 -12.97
N GLY A 439 -0.06 2.76 -12.69
CA GLY A 439 -0.72 2.53 -11.40
C GLY A 439 0.28 2.16 -10.29
N VAL A 440 0.12 2.75 -9.12
CA VAL A 440 0.95 2.44 -7.94
C VAL A 440 0.60 1.04 -7.42
N VAL A 441 1.61 0.19 -7.22
CA VAL A 441 1.43 -1.20 -6.77
C VAL A 441 1.96 -1.46 -5.37
N TYR A 442 2.86 -0.60 -4.86
CA TYR A 442 3.44 -0.73 -3.53
C TYR A 442 2.97 0.37 -2.57
N SER A 443 2.86 0.02 -1.30
CA SER A 443 2.73 0.97 -0.18
C SER A 443 3.60 0.52 0.98
N THR A 444 4.02 1.47 1.83
CA THR A 444 4.99 1.24 2.91
C THR A 444 4.56 1.82 4.26
N THR A 445 4.92 1.13 5.34
CA THR A 445 4.79 1.62 6.72
C THR A 445 5.94 2.54 7.15
N LYS A 446 7.05 2.59 6.42
CA LYS A 446 8.26 3.36 6.79
C LYS A 446 8.16 4.84 6.40
N ARG A 447 7.01 5.44 6.68
CA ARG A 447 6.68 6.85 6.44
C ARG A 447 5.56 7.28 7.39
N PRO A 448 5.38 8.58 7.65
CA PRO A 448 4.15 9.05 8.27
C PRO A 448 2.93 8.74 7.39
N ILE A 449 1.95 8.04 7.97
CA ILE A 449 0.65 7.78 7.35
C ILE A 449 -0.38 8.67 8.04
N LEU A 450 -0.79 9.75 7.36
CA LEU A 450 -1.55 10.86 7.94
C LEU A 450 -3.04 10.56 8.12
N ASN A 451 -3.55 9.58 7.38
CA ASN A 451 -4.90 9.04 7.54
C ASN A 451 -4.95 7.78 8.44
N VAL A 452 -3.87 7.46 9.15
CA VAL A 452 -3.86 6.56 10.31
C VAL A 452 -3.61 7.41 11.55
N ARG A 453 -4.62 8.19 11.91
CA ARG A 453 -4.65 9.03 13.12
C ARG A 453 -5.97 8.81 13.86
N PRO A 454 -5.95 8.84 15.21
CA PRO A 454 -7.11 8.51 16.02
C PRO A 454 -8.31 9.43 15.76
N ASP A 455 -8.07 10.66 15.33
CA ASP A 455 -9.04 11.71 15.03
C ASP A 455 -9.36 11.84 13.53
N TYR A 456 -8.86 10.94 12.68
CA TYR A 456 -9.04 11.06 11.23
C TYR A 456 -10.52 10.97 10.82
N ILE A 457 -10.96 11.93 10.01
CA ILE A 457 -12.25 11.92 9.31
C ILE A 457 -11.94 11.97 7.82
N HIS A 458 -12.53 11.07 7.05
CA HIS A 458 -12.26 10.98 5.62
C HIS A 458 -12.73 12.24 4.89
N TRP A 459 -11.83 12.89 4.14
CA TRP A 459 -12.09 14.19 3.50
C TRP A 459 -13.28 14.19 2.53
N GLY A 460 -13.49 13.09 1.79
CA GLY A 460 -14.57 12.98 0.79
C GLY A 460 -15.91 12.43 1.30
N PHE A 461 -15.87 11.48 2.26
CA PHE A 461 -17.06 10.80 2.82
C PHE A 461 -17.58 11.45 4.11
N GLN A 462 -16.81 12.36 4.70
CA GLN A 462 -17.18 13.18 5.86
C GLN A 462 -17.56 12.36 7.10
N ARG A 463 -16.90 11.21 7.28
CA ARG A 463 -17.15 10.28 8.38
C ARG A 463 -15.84 9.63 8.82
N PRO A 464 -15.77 9.10 10.04
CA PRO A 464 -14.72 8.18 10.43
C PRO A 464 -14.62 7.01 9.45
N ARG A 465 -13.39 6.67 9.03
CA ARG A 465 -13.11 5.56 8.11
C ARG A 465 -11.74 4.97 8.45
N GLU A 466 -11.55 3.70 8.09
CA GLU A 466 -10.35 2.94 8.41
C GLU A 466 -10.04 2.97 9.92
N PHE A 467 -8.84 3.38 10.30
CA PHE A 467 -8.35 3.32 11.68
C PHE A 467 -9.24 4.02 12.70
N SER A 468 -9.77 5.21 12.40
CA SER A 468 -10.61 5.94 13.35
C SER A 468 -11.98 5.27 13.56
N ALA A 469 -12.53 4.62 12.53
CA ALA A 469 -13.75 3.82 12.63
C ALA A 469 -13.51 2.52 13.41
N ASP A 470 -12.34 1.89 13.24
CA ASP A 470 -11.98 0.67 13.97
C ASP A 470 -11.73 0.92 15.47
N LEU A 471 -11.21 2.09 15.84
CA LEU A 471 -11.12 2.50 17.25
C LEU A 471 -12.50 2.59 17.92
N LEU A 472 -13.58 2.80 17.19
CA LEU A 472 -14.93 2.77 17.77
C LEU A 472 -15.28 1.37 18.31
N MET A 473 -14.87 0.30 17.61
CA MET A 473 -14.99 -1.08 18.08
C MET A 473 -14.06 -1.36 19.26
N VAL A 474 -12.83 -0.82 19.25
CA VAL A 474 -11.91 -0.96 20.40
C VAL A 474 -12.51 -0.34 21.66
N GLY A 475 -13.06 0.87 21.59
CA GLY A 475 -13.73 1.50 22.72
C GLY A 475 -14.96 0.71 23.21
N PHE A 476 -15.71 0.06 22.31
CA PHE A 476 -16.81 -0.84 22.67
C PHE A 476 -16.29 -2.07 23.42
N LEU A 477 -15.25 -2.72 22.90
CA LEU A 477 -14.65 -3.90 23.52
C LEU A 477 -14.06 -3.58 24.90
N GLU A 478 -13.39 -2.45 25.05
CA GLU A 478 -12.86 -2.00 26.33
C GLU A 478 -13.99 -1.77 27.35
N LYS A 479 -15.07 -1.10 26.95
CA LYS A 479 -16.22 -0.83 27.83
C LYS A 479 -16.97 -2.09 28.26
N HIS A 480 -17.19 -3.05 27.37
CA HIS A 480 -18.09 -4.20 27.61
C HIS A 480 -17.37 -5.50 27.99
N PHE A 481 -16.08 -5.63 27.65
CA PHE A 481 -15.29 -6.86 27.83
C PHE A 481 -13.95 -6.65 28.53
N GLY A 482 -13.49 -5.41 28.73
CA GLY A 482 -12.28 -5.10 29.49
C GLY A 482 -11.06 -5.85 28.97
N ASP A 483 -10.44 -6.67 29.82
CA ASP A 483 -9.25 -7.44 29.50
C ASP A 483 -9.52 -8.76 28.73
N GLY A 484 -10.78 -9.08 28.45
CA GLY A 484 -11.23 -10.30 27.78
C GLY A 484 -10.96 -10.37 26.26
N TYR A 485 -10.30 -9.36 25.71
CA TYR A 485 -9.92 -9.31 24.29
C TYR A 485 -8.44 -8.98 24.08
N ASP A 486 -7.92 -9.47 22.95
CA ASP A 486 -6.64 -9.09 22.35
C ASP A 486 -6.87 -8.39 21.00
N ILE A 487 -5.88 -7.61 20.58
CA ILE A 487 -5.82 -6.98 19.27
C ILE A 487 -4.73 -7.65 18.45
N LEU A 488 -5.06 -7.97 17.20
CA LEU A 488 -4.14 -8.46 16.18
C LEU A 488 -4.21 -7.53 14.97
N THR A 489 -3.33 -7.76 14.01
CA THR A 489 -3.24 -7.05 12.74
C THR A 489 -3.21 -8.05 11.58
N ASP A 490 -3.49 -7.61 10.35
CA ASP A 490 -3.23 -8.46 9.16
C ASP A 490 -1.76 -8.92 9.10
N HIS A 491 -0.81 -8.09 9.54
CA HIS A 491 0.60 -8.47 9.61
C HIS A 491 0.81 -9.68 10.54
N ASP A 492 0.06 -9.76 11.63
CA ASP A 492 0.11 -10.88 12.56
C ASP A 492 -0.45 -12.17 11.95
N LEU A 493 -1.57 -12.05 11.24
CA LEU A 493 -2.20 -13.19 10.58
C LEU A 493 -1.36 -13.67 9.40
N HIS A 494 -0.77 -12.75 8.64
CA HIS A 494 0.13 -13.10 7.55
C HIS A 494 1.38 -13.85 8.07
N LEU A 495 2.00 -13.33 9.14
CA LEU A 495 3.23 -13.91 9.67
C LEU A 495 3.02 -15.26 10.38
N ARG A 496 1.93 -15.40 11.13
CA ARG A 496 1.69 -16.58 12.01
C ARG A 496 0.62 -17.53 11.47
N GLY A 497 -0.07 -17.17 10.40
CA GLY A 497 -1.17 -17.94 9.81
C GLY A 497 -2.22 -18.33 10.86
N ARG A 498 -2.74 -19.55 10.74
CA ARG A 498 -3.76 -20.13 11.64
C ARG A 498 -3.37 -20.11 13.12
N ALA A 499 -2.08 -20.18 13.43
CA ALA A 499 -1.61 -20.15 14.82
C ALA A 499 -1.91 -18.81 15.51
N ALA A 500 -2.04 -17.72 14.75
CA ALA A 500 -2.41 -16.40 15.28
C ALA A 500 -3.76 -16.42 16.00
N LEU A 501 -4.72 -17.24 15.53
CA LEU A 501 -6.11 -17.24 15.99
C LEU A 501 -6.47 -18.43 16.88
N ALA A 502 -5.54 -19.37 17.11
CA ALA A 502 -5.83 -20.67 17.71
C ALA A 502 -6.33 -20.62 19.16
N GLN A 503 -6.02 -19.55 19.92
CA GLN A 503 -6.39 -19.45 21.35
C GLN A 503 -7.75 -18.79 21.62
N TYR A 504 -8.31 -18.11 20.61
CA TYR A 504 -9.53 -17.34 20.76
C TYR A 504 -10.76 -18.20 20.49
N ASP A 505 -11.88 -17.83 21.10
CA ASP A 505 -13.18 -18.44 20.81
C ASP A 505 -13.95 -17.59 19.77
N VAL A 506 -13.68 -16.28 19.73
CA VAL A 506 -14.34 -15.31 18.85
C VAL A 506 -13.29 -14.42 18.17
N VAL A 507 -13.38 -14.26 16.86
CA VAL A 507 -12.56 -13.32 16.08
C VAL A 507 -13.47 -12.31 15.38
N ILE A 508 -13.13 -11.03 15.50
CA ILE A 508 -13.87 -9.88 14.97
C ILE A 508 -12.97 -9.15 13.96
N SER A 509 -13.49 -8.89 12.76
CA SER A 509 -12.80 -8.05 11.77
C SER A 509 -12.93 -6.56 12.08
N GLY A 510 -12.10 -5.72 11.46
CA GLY A 510 -12.37 -4.29 11.32
C GLY A 510 -13.60 -3.97 10.46
N SER A 511 -13.93 -2.69 10.34
CA SER A 511 -15.07 -2.18 9.55
C SER A 511 -14.84 -2.23 8.04
N HIS A 512 -13.58 -2.28 7.59
CA HIS A 512 -13.23 -2.28 6.16
C HIS A 512 -12.00 -3.19 5.86
N PRO A 513 -12.08 -4.52 6.05
CA PRO A 513 -10.95 -5.43 5.85
C PRO A 513 -10.75 -5.81 4.37
N GLU A 514 -10.65 -4.83 3.48
CA GLU A 514 -10.66 -4.99 2.01
C GLU A 514 -9.46 -5.77 1.43
N TYR A 515 -8.26 -5.68 2.04
CA TYR A 515 -7.00 -6.15 1.44
C TYR A 515 -6.29 -7.30 2.18
N PRO A 516 -6.92 -8.46 2.43
CA PRO A 516 -6.25 -9.56 3.11
C PRO A 516 -5.22 -10.25 2.19
N SER A 517 -4.17 -10.80 2.81
CA SER A 517 -3.29 -11.77 2.16
C SER A 517 -3.90 -13.17 2.14
N PHE A 518 -3.30 -14.08 1.38
CA PHE A 518 -3.70 -15.49 1.38
C PHE A 518 -3.64 -16.09 2.79
N GLU A 519 -2.54 -15.86 3.50
CA GLU A 519 -2.28 -16.36 4.85
C GLU A 519 -3.27 -15.81 5.86
N ALA A 520 -3.65 -14.53 5.72
CA ALA A 520 -4.68 -13.92 6.56
C ALA A 520 -6.05 -14.57 6.33
N LEU A 521 -6.46 -14.79 5.08
CA LEU A 521 -7.70 -15.52 4.76
C LEU A 521 -7.68 -16.94 5.32
N ASP A 522 -6.56 -17.65 5.14
CA ASP A 522 -6.37 -19.00 5.66
C ASP A 522 -6.45 -19.08 7.19
N ALA A 523 -6.06 -18.01 7.89
CA ALA A 523 -6.21 -17.93 9.33
C ALA A 523 -7.69 -17.89 9.74
N TYR A 524 -8.51 -17.04 9.10
CA TYR A 524 -9.94 -16.96 9.39
C TYR A 524 -10.67 -18.26 9.05
N GLU A 525 -10.43 -18.83 7.86
CA GLU A 525 -11.02 -20.10 7.45
C GLU A 525 -10.62 -21.23 8.41
N GLY A 526 -9.33 -21.32 8.75
CA GLY A 526 -8.84 -22.32 9.69
C GLY A 526 -9.47 -22.18 11.08
N HIS A 527 -9.71 -20.95 11.54
CA HIS A 527 -10.40 -20.70 12.80
C HIS A 527 -11.85 -21.21 12.77
N ALA A 528 -12.60 -20.91 11.71
CA ALA A 528 -13.96 -21.40 11.50
C ALA A 528 -14.04 -22.94 11.39
N GLN A 529 -13.09 -23.56 10.68
CA GLN A 529 -12.98 -25.01 10.53
C GLN A 529 -12.68 -25.73 11.86
N ASN A 530 -11.97 -25.07 12.77
CA ASN A 530 -11.65 -25.59 14.09
C ASN A 530 -12.73 -25.30 15.16
N GLY A 531 -13.89 -24.79 14.74
CA GLY A 531 -15.03 -24.53 15.63
C GLY A 531 -14.99 -23.19 16.36
N GLY A 532 -14.07 -22.31 15.98
CA GLY A 532 -14.05 -20.92 16.43
C GLY A 532 -15.12 -20.09 15.70
N SER A 533 -15.56 -19.01 16.33
CA SER A 533 -16.62 -18.15 15.78
C SER A 533 -16.07 -16.86 15.20
N LEU A 534 -16.67 -16.39 14.10
CA LEU A 534 -16.25 -15.19 13.38
C LEU A 534 -17.35 -14.13 13.36
N ILE A 535 -16.95 -12.87 13.52
CA ILE A 535 -17.82 -11.69 13.40
C ILE A 535 -17.23 -10.77 12.35
N TYR A 536 -17.95 -10.58 11.25
CA TYR A 536 -17.64 -9.57 10.24
C TYR A 536 -18.48 -8.32 10.46
N ALA A 537 -17.87 -7.33 11.13
CA ALA A 537 -18.50 -6.07 11.53
C ALA A 537 -18.23 -4.93 10.53
N GLY A 538 -18.16 -5.26 9.24
CA GLY A 538 -17.76 -4.34 8.18
C GLY A 538 -18.48 -4.54 6.86
N GLY A 539 -18.06 -3.77 5.85
CA GLY A 539 -18.46 -3.86 4.44
C GLY A 539 -17.22 -3.86 3.54
N ASN A 540 -17.38 -4.26 2.27
CA ASN A 540 -16.30 -4.45 1.30
C ASN A 540 -15.03 -5.16 1.83
N GLY A 541 -15.27 -6.18 2.65
CA GLY A 541 -14.22 -6.98 3.24
C GLY A 541 -13.73 -8.04 2.25
N PHE A 542 -12.44 -8.34 2.36
CA PHE A 542 -11.82 -9.50 1.72
C PHE A 542 -11.90 -9.47 0.18
N TYR A 543 -11.83 -8.26 -0.38
CA TYR A 543 -12.12 -8.00 -1.78
C TYR A 543 -10.90 -8.18 -2.68
N TRP A 544 -9.81 -7.47 -2.39
CA TRP A 544 -8.57 -7.49 -3.17
C TRP A 544 -7.53 -8.40 -2.54
N LYS A 545 -6.82 -9.16 -3.38
CA LYS A 545 -5.63 -9.88 -2.96
C LYS A 545 -4.46 -8.92 -2.77
N SER A 546 -3.89 -8.94 -1.57
CA SER A 546 -2.62 -8.29 -1.25
C SER A 546 -1.54 -9.33 -0.92
N VAL A 547 -0.28 -8.93 -1.04
CA VAL A 547 0.86 -9.73 -0.61
C VAL A 547 1.88 -8.86 0.12
N THR A 548 2.65 -9.47 1.01
CA THR A 548 3.84 -8.90 1.63
C THR A 548 4.93 -9.98 1.71
N ASP A 549 6.12 -9.64 2.18
CA ASP A 549 7.24 -10.57 2.37
C ASP A 549 7.78 -10.43 3.80
N PRO A 550 7.98 -11.54 4.55
CA PRO A 550 8.56 -11.52 5.89
C PRO A 550 9.90 -10.79 6.01
N LYS A 551 10.72 -10.68 4.94
CA LYS A 551 11.98 -9.93 4.97
C LYS A 551 11.79 -8.41 4.87
N ARG A 552 10.65 -7.96 4.33
CA ARG A 552 10.28 -6.54 4.17
C ARG A 552 8.82 -6.36 4.59
N PRO A 553 8.48 -6.64 5.87
CA PRO A 553 7.10 -6.65 6.34
C PRO A 553 6.46 -5.25 6.32
N HIS A 554 7.25 -4.20 6.10
CA HIS A 554 6.77 -2.83 5.92
C HIS A 554 6.11 -2.60 4.55
N ARG A 555 6.40 -3.43 3.54
CA ARG A 555 5.96 -3.24 2.16
C ARG A 555 4.80 -4.16 1.82
N MET A 556 3.73 -3.58 1.29
CA MET A 556 2.59 -4.30 0.75
C MET A 556 2.53 -4.11 -0.77
N GLU A 557 2.17 -5.17 -1.51
CA GLU A 557 1.92 -5.12 -2.96
C GLU A 557 0.48 -5.51 -3.28
N VAL A 558 -0.12 -4.79 -4.24
CA VAL A 558 -1.42 -5.14 -4.84
C VAL A 558 -1.34 -4.97 -6.35
N ARG A 559 -1.83 -5.98 -7.10
CA ARG A 559 -1.99 -5.92 -8.55
C ARG A 559 -3.48 -5.95 -8.92
N ARG A 560 -3.98 -4.87 -9.53
CA ARG A 560 -5.38 -4.74 -9.95
C ARG A 560 -5.56 -5.22 -11.40
N ALA A 561 -6.58 -6.05 -11.61
CA ALA A 561 -6.91 -6.66 -12.90
C ALA A 561 -8.04 -5.90 -13.62
N ASP A 562 -8.81 -6.59 -14.46
CA ASP A 562 -9.84 -6.04 -15.35
C ASP A 562 -11.25 -5.94 -14.74
N VAL A 563 -11.46 -6.52 -13.55
CA VAL A 563 -12.73 -6.44 -12.79
C VAL A 563 -12.49 -5.81 -11.42
N GLY A 564 -13.56 -5.37 -10.75
CA GLY A 564 -13.52 -4.72 -9.45
C GLY A 564 -13.60 -3.20 -9.49
N ALA A 565 -14.00 -2.59 -8.37
CA ALA A 565 -13.95 -1.15 -8.14
C ALA A 565 -12.50 -0.68 -7.95
N ARG A 566 -12.01 0.17 -8.87
CA ARG A 566 -10.59 0.53 -8.96
C ARG A 566 -10.38 1.90 -9.58
N THR A 567 -9.30 2.57 -9.20
CA THR A 567 -8.87 3.86 -9.76
C THR A 567 -7.90 3.73 -10.93
N HIS A 568 -7.22 2.59 -11.04
CA HIS A 568 -6.31 2.24 -12.13
C HIS A 568 -6.33 0.72 -12.36
N GLN A 569 -5.66 0.26 -13.43
CA GLN A 569 -5.53 -1.16 -13.76
C GLN A 569 -4.12 -1.50 -14.24
N ASN A 570 -3.61 -2.68 -13.87
CA ASN A 570 -2.33 -3.16 -14.38
C ASN A 570 -2.50 -3.81 -15.77
N PRO A 571 -1.57 -3.58 -16.72
CA PRO A 571 -1.60 -4.19 -18.03
C PRO A 571 -1.63 -5.73 -17.99
N ALA A 572 -2.16 -6.34 -19.05
CA ALA A 572 -2.02 -7.79 -19.23
C ALA A 572 -0.54 -8.18 -19.27
N GLY A 573 -0.20 -9.30 -18.63
CA GLY A 573 1.19 -9.73 -18.43
C GLY A 573 1.91 -9.07 -17.24
N GLU A 574 1.26 -8.17 -16.50
CA GLU A 574 1.88 -7.41 -15.37
C GLU A 574 1.02 -7.50 -14.09
N ARG A 575 0.20 -8.56 -14.01
CA ARG A 575 -0.79 -8.79 -12.94
C ARG A 575 -0.34 -9.81 -11.90
N HIS A 576 0.82 -10.42 -12.08
CA HIS A 576 1.44 -11.27 -11.07
C HIS A 576 2.24 -10.39 -10.11
N HIS A 577 2.07 -10.63 -8.81
CA HIS A 577 2.83 -9.91 -7.80
C HIS A 577 4.32 -10.23 -7.93
N ALA A 578 5.17 -9.22 -7.80
CA ALA A 578 6.61 -9.41 -7.80
C ALA A 578 7.09 -10.10 -6.53
N LEU A 579 6.47 -9.82 -5.37
CA LEU A 579 6.92 -10.34 -4.08
C LEU A 579 6.79 -11.86 -3.94
N ASN A 580 5.81 -12.49 -4.60
CA ASN A 580 5.60 -13.93 -4.47
C ASN A 580 5.23 -14.67 -5.78
N GLY A 581 5.06 -13.96 -6.90
CA GLY A 581 4.74 -14.56 -8.20
C GLY A 581 3.31 -15.00 -8.40
N GLU A 582 2.43 -14.78 -7.42
CA GLU A 582 1.03 -15.17 -7.54
C GLU A 582 0.21 -14.12 -8.31
N LEU A 583 -0.81 -14.58 -9.03
CA LEU A 583 -1.76 -13.71 -9.71
C LEU A 583 -2.51 -12.82 -8.70
N GLY A 584 -2.63 -11.53 -9.00
CA GLY A 584 -3.48 -10.59 -8.28
C GLY A 584 -4.90 -10.49 -8.84
N GLY A 585 -5.65 -9.49 -8.37
CA GLY A 585 -7.06 -9.32 -8.68
C GLY A 585 -7.97 -9.56 -7.46
N LEU A 586 -9.27 -9.69 -7.74
CA LEU A 586 -10.29 -9.97 -6.73
C LEU A 586 -10.20 -11.41 -6.24
N TRP A 587 -10.39 -11.65 -4.95
CA TRP A 587 -10.50 -13.00 -4.40
C TRP A 587 -11.66 -13.80 -5.04
N ARG A 588 -12.78 -13.13 -5.32
CA ARG A 588 -13.90 -13.69 -6.09
C ARG A 588 -13.46 -14.23 -7.46
N SER A 589 -12.63 -13.48 -8.19
CA SER A 589 -12.11 -13.89 -9.50
C SER A 589 -11.08 -15.00 -9.42
N LEU A 590 -10.46 -15.18 -8.25
CA LEU A 590 -9.51 -16.25 -7.96
C LEU A 590 -10.19 -17.50 -7.39
N GLY A 591 -11.52 -17.54 -7.35
CA GLY A 591 -12.29 -18.69 -6.86
C GLY A 591 -12.33 -18.80 -5.33
N ARG A 592 -12.29 -17.66 -4.63
CA ARG A 592 -12.36 -17.58 -3.17
C ARG A 592 -13.20 -16.38 -2.75
N ALA A 593 -14.48 -16.36 -3.14
CA ALA A 593 -15.33 -15.20 -2.86
C ALA A 593 -15.53 -15.02 -1.34
N PRO A 594 -15.60 -13.78 -0.81
CA PRO A 594 -15.88 -13.54 0.61
C PRO A 594 -17.13 -14.26 1.12
N ASN A 595 -18.12 -14.44 0.23
CA ASN A 595 -19.35 -15.18 0.47
C ASN A 595 -19.13 -16.58 1.04
N GLU A 596 -18.08 -17.29 0.61
CA GLU A 596 -17.81 -18.67 1.02
C GLU A 596 -17.52 -18.78 2.53
N LEU A 597 -16.85 -17.80 3.12
CA LEU A 597 -16.51 -17.76 4.54
C LEU A 597 -17.48 -16.89 5.34
N TRP A 598 -17.76 -15.68 4.85
CA TRP A 598 -18.48 -14.66 5.60
C TRP A 598 -19.99 -14.70 5.35
N GLY A 599 -20.47 -15.55 4.42
CA GLY A 599 -21.87 -15.64 4.02
C GLY A 599 -22.37 -14.45 3.20
N ILE A 600 -21.59 -13.37 3.10
CA ILE A 600 -21.88 -12.18 2.30
C ILE A 600 -20.61 -11.70 1.60
N GLY A 601 -20.77 -10.89 0.56
CA GLY A 601 -19.65 -10.25 -0.13
C GLY A 601 -20.07 -8.95 -0.82
N SER A 602 -19.06 -8.14 -1.13
CA SER A 602 -19.16 -6.82 -1.76
C SER A 602 -20.15 -6.78 -2.92
N CYS A 603 -21.06 -5.81 -2.90
CA CYS A 603 -22.06 -5.63 -3.95
C CYS A 603 -22.19 -4.20 -4.45
N ALA A 604 -21.98 -3.20 -3.59
CA ALA A 604 -22.19 -1.80 -3.95
C ALA A 604 -21.41 -0.85 -3.03
N SER A 605 -21.22 0.38 -3.50
CA SER A 605 -20.64 1.49 -2.73
C SER A 605 -21.39 2.79 -2.98
N GLY A 606 -21.34 3.73 -2.05
CA GLY A 606 -21.91 5.06 -2.21
C GLY A 606 -21.63 6.02 -1.07
N LYS A 607 -21.67 7.32 -1.38
CA LYS A 607 -21.41 8.41 -0.42
C LYS A 607 -22.64 8.82 0.40
N GLY A 608 -23.84 8.38 0.01
CA GLY A 608 -25.09 8.80 0.64
C GLY A 608 -25.14 8.52 2.16
N PRO A 609 -26.14 9.09 2.86
CA PRO A 609 -26.36 8.79 4.26
C PRO A 609 -26.67 7.31 4.43
N GLY A 610 -26.15 6.71 5.51
CA GLY A 610 -26.48 5.33 5.81
C GLY A 610 -27.98 5.11 6.07
N ARG A 611 -28.43 3.88 5.86
CA ARG A 611 -29.80 3.40 6.03
C ARG A 611 -29.86 2.37 7.17
N PRO A 612 -31.00 2.23 7.87
CA PRO A 612 -31.19 1.18 8.86
C PRO A 612 -31.39 -0.21 8.22
N PHE A 613 -31.34 -1.24 9.05
CA PHE A 613 -31.72 -2.62 8.70
C PHE A 613 -33.16 -2.92 9.14
N ILE A 614 -33.87 -3.70 8.33
CA ILE A 614 -35.18 -4.29 8.64
C ILE A 614 -34.95 -5.77 8.98
N PRO A 615 -35.13 -6.19 10.25
CA PRO A 615 -35.10 -7.59 10.63
C PRO A 615 -36.17 -8.42 9.89
N THR A 616 -35.85 -9.65 9.52
CA THR A 616 -36.81 -10.53 8.85
C THR A 616 -37.81 -11.10 9.85
N GLU A 617 -39.07 -11.29 9.44
CA GLU A 617 -40.08 -11.93 10.29
C GLU A 617 -39.68 -13.36 10.68
N GLU A 618 -39.01 -14.08 9.77
CA GLU A 618 -38.48 -15.42 10.03
C GLU A 618 -37.44 -15.39 11.16
N ALA A 619 -36.47 -14.47 11.12
CA ALA A 619 -35.44 -14.39 12.15
C ALA A 619 -35.98 -13.88 13.51
N LEU A 620 -36.97 -12.98 13.50
CA LEU A 620 -37.62 -12.50 14.72
C LEU A 620 -38.45 -13.60 15.40
N ASN A 621 -39.13 -14.44 14.61
CA ASN A 621 -39.99 -15.50 15.12
C ASN A 621 -39.25 -16.82 15.40
N ASN A 622 -37.98 -16.94 14.99
CA ASN A 622 -37.17 -18.13 15.24
C ASN A 622 -36.71 -18.21 16.72
N PRO A 623 -37.19 -19.18 17.51
CA PRO A 623 -36.83 -19.29 18.92
C PRO A 623 -35.33 -19.54 19.15
N SER A 624 -34.62 -20.15 18.19
CA SER A 624 -33.17 -20.39 18.31
C SER A 624 -32.34 -19.10 18.19
N LEU A 625 -32.95 -18.02 17.70
CA LEU A 625 -32.33 -16.69 17.54
C LEU A 625 -32.82 -15.69 18.59
N ALA A 626 -33.64 -16.10 19.57
CA ALA A 626 -34.16 -15.20 20.60
C ALA A 626 -33.06 -14.49 21.42
N TRP A 627 -31.87 -15.09 21.51
CA TRP A 627 -30.70 -14.49 22.15
C TRP A 627 -30.20 -13.24 21.43
N LEU A 628 -30.33 -13.18 20.10
CA LEU A 628 -29.85 -12.08 19.27
C LEU A 628 -30.62 -10.79 19.58
N TRP A 629 -31.94 -10.91 19.71
CA TRP A 629 -32.87 -9.79 19.88
C TRP A 629 -33.04 -9.36 21.35
N LYS A 630 -32.32 -9.98 22.27
CA LYS A 630 -32.46 -9.75 23.71
C LYS A 630 -32.12 -8.29 24.06
N GLY A 631 -33.00 -7.63 24.80
CA GLY A 631 -32.80 -6.24 25.27
C GLY A 631 -33.23 -5.17 24.26
N LEU A 632 -33.59 -5.55 23.02
CA LEU A 632 -34.14 -4.60 22.06
C LEU A 632 -35.63 -4.30 22.31
N ASN A 633 -36.00 -3.04 22.12
CA ASN A 633 -37.39 -2.61 22.13
C ASN A 633 -38.10 -2.94 20.80
N GLU A 634 -39.42 -2.75 20.75
CA GLU A 634 -40.23 -3.07 19.56
C GLU A 634 -39.96 -2.14 18.36
N GLU A 635 -39.37 -0.96 18.57
CA GLU A 635 -38.97 -0.06 17.49
C GLU A 635 -37.69 -0.58 16.82
N SER A 636 -36.66 -0.91 17.60
CA SER A 636 -35.40 -1.50 17.11
C SER A 636 -35.60 -2.87 16.46
N LYS A 637 -36.59 -3.65 16.88
CA LYS A 637 -36.97 -4.91 16.20
C LYS A 637 -37.67 -4.70 14.86
N LYS A 638 -38.18 -3.49 14.58
CA LYS A 638 -38.72 -3.13 13.25
C LYS A 638 -37.66 -2.48 12.38
N LEU A 639 -36.82 -1.64 12.97
CA LEU A 639 -35.85 -0.83 12.26
C LEU A 639 -34.59 -0.65 13.12
N LEU A 640 -33.53 -1.39 12.77
CA LEU A 640 -32.29 -1.46 13.52
C LEU A 640 -31.26 -0.46 12.97
N GLY A 641 -30.61 0.29 13.86
CA GLY A 641 -29.47 1.13 13.48
C GLY A 641 -29.87 2.35 12.64
N THR A 642 -30.90 3.06 13.08
CA THR A 642 -31.42 4.28 12.42
C THR A 642 -30.50 5.49 12.56
N LYS A 643 -29.53 5.45 13.47
CA LYS A 643 -28.60 6.54 13.78
C LYS A 643 -27.16 6.05 13.86
N GLY A 644 -26.23 6.99 13.71
CA GLY A 644 -24.80 6.71 13.58
C GLY A 644 -24.07 7.95 13.07
N LEU A 645 -22.74 7.93 13.23
CA LEU A 645 -21.86 9.05 12.82
C LEU A 645 -21.83 9.28 11.30
N ALA A 646 -22.47 8.40 10.53
CA ALA A 646 -22.55 8.43 9.07
C ALA A 646 -24.01 8.24 8.56
N GLY A 647 -25.01 8.57 9.37
CA GLY A 647 -26.41 8.23 9.12
C GLY A 647 -26.80 6.90 9.78
N GLY A 648 -27.47 6.00 9.07
CA GLY A 648 -27.78 4.65 9.54
C GLY A 648 -26.63 3.62 9.42
N ALA A 649 -26.89 2.43 9.95
CA ALA A 649 -25.90 1.36 10.12
C ALA A 649 -25.46 0.65 8.82
N SER A 650 -26.21 0.79 7.72
CA SER A 650 -25.85 0.31 6.39
C SER A 650 -25.45 1.50 5.51
N GLY A 651 -24.23 1.58 5.00
CA GLY A 651 -23.75 2.69 4.18
C GLY A 651 -22.25 2.64 3.93
N ASP A 652 -21.77 3.61 3.16
CA ASP A 652 -20.42 3.65 2.56
C ASP A 652 -20.23 2.51 1.56
N GLU A 653 -20.04 1.27 2.02
CA GLU A 653 -19.94 0.08 1.16
C GLU A 653 -20.75 -1.08 1.73
N LEU A 654 -21.34 -1.87 0.84
CA LEU A 654 -22.45 -2.77 1.11
C LEU A 654 -22.13 -4.20 0.63
N ASP A 655 -22.44 -5.19 1.46
CA ASP A 655 -22.27 -6.60 1.13
C ASP A 655 -23.58 -7.36 1.26
N ARG A 656 -23.77 -8.38 0.41
CA ARG A 656 -25.02 -9.13 0.35
C ARG A 656 -24.81 -10.64 0.37
N LEU A 657 -25.87 -11.35 0.78
CA LEU A 657 -25.99 -12.79 0.62
C LEU A 657 -26.18 -13.13 -0.87
N ASP A 658 -25.39 -14.08 -1.36
CA ASP A 658 -25.49 -14.59 -2.73
C ASP A 658 -25.01 -16.05 -2.84
N PHE A 659 -25.96 -16.98 -2.99
CA PHE A 659 -25.69 -18.40 -3.12
C PHE A 659 -25.01 -18.76 -4.45
N ALA A 660 -25.17 -17.95 -5.50
CA ALA A 660 -24.58 -18.24 -6.82
C ALA A 660 -23.04 -18.11 -6.82
N ILE A 661 -22.49 -17.41 -5.84
CA ILE A 661 -21.04 -17.21 -5.66
C ILE A 661 -20.52 -17.77 -4.33
N GLY A 662 -21.25 -18.69 -3.72
CA GLY A 662 -20.72 -19.55 -2.65
C GLY A 662 -21.20 -19.26 -1.23
N SER A 663 -22.22 -18.40 -1.02
CA SER A 663 -22.77 -18.24 0.34
C SER A 663 -23.31 -19.59 0.88
N PRO A 664 -23.07 -19.94 2.17
CA PRO A 664 -23.50 -21.23 2.72
C PRO A 664 -25.02 -21.41 2.69
N GLU A 665 -25.50 -22.57 2.25
CA GLU A 665 -26.95 -22.86 2.14
C GLU A 665 -27.69 -22.83 3.49
N ASN A 666 -26.98 -23.02 4.61
CA ASN A 666 -27.54 -22.91 5.95
C ASN A 666 -27.50 -21.48 6.52
N ALA A 667 -27.13 -20.47 5.73
CA ALA A 667 -27.15 -19.09 6.16
C ALA A 667 -28.58 -18.55 6.36
N ILE A 668 -28.81 -17.98 7.54
CA ILE A 668 -30.06 -17.33 7.91
C ILE A 668 -29.92 -15.83 7.65
N LEU A 669 -30.82 -15.28 6.83
CA LEU A 669 -30.95 -13.84 6.64
C LEU A 669 -31.65 -13.21 7.85
N LEU A 670 -30.87 -12.53 8.69
CA LEU A 670 -31.34 -11.90 9.93
C LEU A 670 -32.04 -10.57 9.66
N ALA A 671 -31.44 -9.73 8.82
CA ALA A 671 -31.96 -8.42 8.49
C ALA A 671 -31.43 -7.94 7.13
N ARG A 672 -32.13 -6.99 6.51
CA ARG A 672 -31.74 -6.37 5.24
C ARG A 672 -31.82 -4.87 5.34
N SER A 673 -30.86 -4.14 4.78
CA SER A 673 -30.93 -2.68 4.76
C SER A 673 -32.18 -2.18 4.05
N GLU A 674 -32.68 -1.01 4.45
CA GLU A 674 -33.61 -0.27 3.60
C GLU A 674 -32.98 0.04 2.23
N ARG A 675 -33.84 0.39 1.27
CA ARG A 675 -33.41 0.84 -0.05
C ARG A 675 -32.53 2.08 0.09
N HIS A 676 -31.37 2.02 -0.54
CA HIS A 676 -30.44 3.14 -0.68
C HIS A 676 -30.86 4.07 -1.82
N ASP A 677 -30.37 5.31 -1.79
CA ASP A 677 -30.60 6.27 -2.87
C ASP A 677 -29.57 6.11 -4.01
N ASP A 678 -29.66 6.97 -5.02
CA ASP A 678 -28.81 6.89 -6.22
C ASP A 678 -27.37 7.36 -6.01
N HIS A 679 -26.98 7.74 -4.78
CA HIS A 679 -25.56 7.90 -4.44
C HIS A 679 -24.86 6.55 -4.29
N PHE A 680 -25.61 5.45 -4.24
CA PHE A 680 -25.10 4.09 -4.20
C PHE A 680 -25.25 3.39 -5.55
N MET A 681 -24.22 2.66 -5.94
CA MET A 681 -24.17 1.93 -7.21
C MET A 681 -23.49 0.57 -7.03
N LEU A 682 -23.93 -0.40 -7.83
CA LEU A 682 -23.31 -1.72 -7.90
C LEU A 682 -21.84 -1.66 -8.30
N PHE A 683 -21.05 -2.57 -7.75
CA PHE A 683 -19.70 -2.83 -8.23
C PHE A 683 -19.71 -3.49 -9.62
N ASN A 684 -18.59 -3.37 -10.33
CA ASN A 684 -18.50 -3.73 -11.75
C ASN A 684 -18.77 -5.22 -12.00
N GLU A 685 -18.30 -6.09 -11.12
CA GLU A 685 -18.44 -7.55 -11.17
C GLU A 685 -19.85 -8.07 -10.88
N GLU A 686 -20.78 -7.18 -10.51
CA GLU A 686 -22.19 -7.50 -10.33
C GLU A 686 -22.99 -7.53 -11.64
N LEU A 687 -22.40 -7.04 -12.73
CA LEU A 687 -23.08 -6.83 -13.99
C LEU A 687 -22.33 -7.55 -15.12
N ILE A 688 -23.07 -8.32 -15.91
CA ILE A 688 -22.54 -8.96 -17.12
C ILE A 688 -23.05 -8.20 -18.36
N PHE A 689 -24.36 -8.19 -18.60
CA PHE A 689 -25.02 -7.46 -19.69
C PHE A 689 -26.56 -7.52 -19.55
N PRO A 690 -27.33 -6.46 -19.85
CA PRO A 690 -26.91 -5.08 -20.10
C PRO A 690 -26.71 -4.27 -18.80
N MET A 691 -26.00 -3.15 -18.86
CA MET A 691 -25.79 -2.26 -17.70
C MET A 691 -27.03 -1.38 -17.44
N THR A 692 -28.06 -1.96 -16.83
CA THR A 692 -29.31 -1.27 -16.47
C THR A 692 -29.72 -1.57 -15.03
N GLY A 693 -30.37 -0.61 -14.35
CA GLY A 693 -30.86 -0.82 -12.98
C GLY A 693 -29.73 -1.00 -11.96
N THR A 694 -28.71 -0.15 -12.03
CA THR A 694 -27.44 -0.28 -11.28
C THR A 694 -27.36 0.61 -10.04
N LEU A 695 -28.29 1.55 -9.87
CA LEU A 695 -28.30 2.54 -8.79
C LEU A 695 -29.18 2.07 -7.62
N GLY A 696 -28.99 2.63 -6.43
CA GLY A 696 -29.73 2.24 -5.22
C GLY A 696 -31.26 2.29 -5.35
N SER A 697 -31.80 3.31 -6.04
CA SER A 697 -33.25 3.41 -6.20
C SER A 697 -33.83 2.40 -7.20
N THR A 698 -33.00 1.85 -8.09
CA THR A 698 -33.43 1.02 -9.23
C THR A 698 -33.01 -0.45 -9.11
N SER A 699 -31.97 -0.75 -8.35
CA SER A 699 -31.44 -2.10 -8.18
C SER A 699 -31.89 -2.72 -6.87
N PRO A 700 -32.40 -3.97 -6.85
CA PRO A 700 -32.58 -4.71 -5.60
C PRO A 700 -31.26 -5.26 -5.04
N LEU A 701 -30.17 -5.22 -5.81
CA LEU A 701 -28.86 -5.74 -5.42
C LEU A 701 -28.06 -4.77 -4.53
N VAL A 702 -28.35 -3.47 -4.59
CA VAL A 702 -27.72 -2.43 -3.77
C VAL A 702 -28.31 -2.46 -2.36
N ARG A 703 -27.72 -3.26 -1.47
CA ARG A 703 -28.19 -3.46 -0.09
C ARG A 703 -27.11 -4.11 0.79
N SER A 704 -27.26 -3.96 2.10
CA SER A 704 -26.56 -4.81 3.07
C SER A 704 -27.47 -5.96 3.52
N ASP A 705 -26.95 -7.18 3.59
CA ASP A 705 -27.61 -8.32 4.23
C ASP A 705 -26.87 -8.71 5.53
N MET A 706 -27.60 -8.76 6.65
CA MET A 706 -27.09 -9.28 7.92
C MET A 706 -27.39 -10.78 8.00
N VAL A 707 -26.38 -11.61 8.20
CA VAL A 707 -26.52 -13.07 8.17
C VAL A 707 -25.90 -13.76 9.38
N TYR A 708 -26.39 -14.95 9.67
CA TYR A 708 -25.80 -15.88 10.63
C TYR A 708 -25.83 -17.30 10.10
N TYR A 709 -24.76 -18.07 10.31
CA TYR A 709 -24.74 -19.50 10.00
C TYR A 709 -23.78 -20.28 10.92
N GLU A 710 -24.00 -21.59 11.01
CA GLU A 710 -23.15 -22.50 11.80
C GLU A 710 -22.16 -23.22 10.88
N THR A 711 -20.90 -23.29 11.31
CA THR A 711 -19.83 -23.92 10.52
C THR A 711 -19.80 -25.42 10.78
N ASN A 712 -19.26 -26.20 9.82
CA ASN A 712 -19.01 -27.64 10.02
C ASN A 712 -18.08 -27.90 11.23
N GLY A 713 -17.18 -26.96 11.55
CA GLY A 713 -16.32 -27.05 12.73
C GLY A 713 -17.07 -26.94 14.08
N GLY A 714 -18.37 -26.62 14.08
CA GLY A 714 -19.16 -26.36 15.28
C GLY A 714 -19.04 -24.93 15.82
N GLY A 715 -18.44 -24.03 15.02
CA GLY A 715 -18.38 -22.59 15.27
C GLY A 715 -19.57 -21.86 14.64
N SER A 716 -19.52 -20.53 14.62
CA SER A 716 -20.59 -19.71 14.04
C SER A 716 -20.02 -18.46 13.36
N VAL A 717 -20.68 -18.01 12.29
CA VAL A 717 -20.33 -16.77 11.60
C VAL A 717 -21.50 -15.81 11.67
N PHE A 718 -21.23 -14.56 12.02
CA PHE A 718 -22.19 -13.45 11.97
C PHE A 718 -21.59 -12.30 11.15
N SER A 719 -22.34 -11.78 10.20
CA SER A 719 -21.87 -10.75 9.27
C SER A 719 -22.92 -9.66 9.07
N VAL A 720 -22.51 -8.40 8.97
CA VAL A 720 -23.42 -7.24 8.88
C VAL A 720 -23.46 -6.57 7.50
N GLY A 721 -22.36 -6.64 6.76
CA GLY A 721 -22.27 -6.18 5.37
C GLY A 721 -22.30 -4.66 5.20
N SER A 722 -21.73 -3.92 6.15
CA SER A 722 -21.54 -2.48 6.01
C SER A 722 -20.39 -1.89 6.83
N ILE A 723 -19.60 -1.01 6.20
CA ILE A 723 -18.58 -0.19 6.87
C ILE A 723 -19.20 0.70 7.96
N ASN A 724 -20.42 1.19 7.75
CA ASN A 724 -21.10 2.07 8.69
C ASN A 724 -21.49 1.40 10.03
N TRP A 725 -21.37 0.07 10.16
CA TRP A 725 -21.75 -0.63 11.39
C TRP A 725 -21.05 -0.06 12.63
N ASN A 726 -19.73 0.14 12.58
CA ASN A 726 -18.97 0.72 13.69
C ASN A 726 -19.34 2.19 13.96
N ASN A 727 -19.72 2.94 12.93
CA ASN A 727 -20.19 4.31 13.06
C ASN A 727 -21.54 4.40 13.81
N SER A 728 -22.41 3.41 13.64
CA SER A 728 -23.66 3.30 14.40
C SER A 728 -23.47 2.64 15.77
N LEU A 729 -22.54 1.69 15.89
CA LEU A 729 -22.16 1.04 17.15
C LEU A 729 -21.82 2.09 18.22
N ALA A 730 -21.03 3.09 17.84
CA ALA A 730 -20.52 4.09 18.76
C ALA A 730 -21.54 5.14 19.19
N TRP A 731 -22.66 5.26 18.47
CA TRP A 731 -23.64 6.32 18.64
C TRP A 731 -24.16 6.40 20.10
N ASP A 732 -24.24 7.61 20.65
CA ASP A 732 -24.70 7.88 22.02
C ASP A 732 -23.95 7.06 23.08
N GLY A 733 -22.63 6.90 22.91
CA GLY A 733 -21.77 6.24 23.87
C GLY A 733 -22.09 4.76 24.05
N TYR A 734 -22.37 4.05 22.95
CA TYR A 734 -22.72 2.62 22.92
C TYR A 734 -24.08 2.28 23.56
N GLN A 735 -24.98 3.25 23.71
CA GLN A 735 -26.33 3.05 24.26
C GLN A 735 -27.36 3.01 23.13
N ASN A 736 -27.20 2.05 22.22
CA ASN A 736 -28.05 1.89 21.05
C ASN A 736 -28.25 0.41 20.71
N ASP A 737 -29.09 0.15 19.72
CA ASP A 737 -29.48 -1.18 19.30
C ASP A 737 -28.37 -1.94 18.55
N VAL A 738 -27.54 -1.26 17.77
CA VAL A 738 -26.35 -1.82 17.10
C VAL A 738 -25.33 -2.34 18.13
N ALA A 739 -25.08 -1.58 19.19
CA ALA A 739 -24.24 -1.98 20.32
C ALA A 739 -24.83 -3.18 21.05
N GLN A 740 -26.14 -3.20 21.29
CA GLN A 740 -26.81 -4.31 21.95
C GLN A 740 -26.76 -5.60 21.13
N ILE A 741 -26.98 -5.54 19.81
CA ILE A 741 -26.84 -6.70 18.90
C ILE A 741 -25.40 -7.22 18.94
N THR A 742 -24.41 -6.33 18.79
CA THR A 742 -22.99 -6.71 18.78
C THR A 742 -22.60 -7.38 20.09
N GLU A 743 -23.06 -6.86 21.23
CA GLU A 743 -22.84 -7.47 22.54
C GLU A 743 -23.47 -8.87 22.64
N ASN A 744 -24.72 -9.02 22.20
CA ASN A 744 -25.43 -10.30 22.25
C ASN A 744 -24.71 -11.38 21.44
N VAL A 745 -24.23 -11.06 20.23
CA VAL A 745 -23.47 -11.98 19.37
C VAL A 745 -22.17 -12.41 20.03
N ILE A 746 -21.36 -11.47 20.53
CA ILE A 746 -20.08 -11.80 21.17
C ILE A 746 -20.32 -12.69 22.40
N ARG A 747 -21.32 -12.37 23.24
CA ARG A 747 -21.61 -13.15 24.45
C ARG A 747 -22.10 -14.56 24.14
N GLU A 748 -22.96 -14.71 23.14
CA GLU A 748 -23.42 -16.03 22.69
C GLU A 748 -22.27 -16.87 22.13
N PHE A 749 -21.42 -16.28 21.30
CA PHE A 749 -20.29 -16.99 20.69
C PHE A 749 -19.26 -17.43 21.74
N LEU A 750 -18.97 -16.58 22.75
CA LEU A 750 -18.16 -16.97 23.90
C LEU A 750 -18.78 -18.11 24.72
N ALA A 751 -20.10 -18.11 24.89
CA ALA A 751 -20.80 -19.18 25.61
C ALA A 751 -20.70 -20.52 24.85
N ARG A 752 -20.79 -20.49 23.52
CA ARG A 752 -20.61 -21.66 22.65
C ARG A 752 -19.18 -22.19 22.66
N GLY A 753 -18.18 -21.32 22.52
CA GLY A 753 -16.76 -21.69 22.59
C GLY A 753 -16.40 -22.41 23.90
N LYS A 754 -16.93 -21.95 25.03
CA LYS A 754 -16.77 -22.64 26.33
C LYS A 754 -17.33 -24.06 26.34
N LYS A 755 -18.50 -24.29 25.72
CA LYS A 755 -19.11 -25.63 25.64
C LYS A 755 -18.30 -26.57 24.75
N ASN A 756 -17.84 -26.09 23.59
CA ASN A 756 -17.01 -26.88 22.67
C ASN A 756 -15.69 -27.31 23.35
N ASN A 757 -15.06 -26.39 24.07
CA ASN A 757 -13.83 -26.68 24.83
C ASN A 757 -14.04 -27.69 25.98
N GLN A 758 -15.23 -27.75 26.57
CA GLN A 758 -15.57 -28.75 27.60
C GLN A 758 -15.80 -30.14 27.00
N ASN A 759 -16.50 -30.22 25.87
CA ASN A 759 -16.79 -31.49 25.19
C ASN A 759 -15.50 -32.16 24.65
N ASN A 760 -14.57 -31.38 24.10
CA ASN A 760 -13.29 -31.90 23.60
C ASN A 760 -12.37 -32.44 24.71
N LYS A 761 -12.51 -31.96 25.95
CA LYS A 761 -11.78 -32.49 27.11
C LYS A 761 -12.36 -33.79 27.68
N GLY A 762 -13.58 -34.18 27.28
CA GLY A 762 -14.22 -35.42 27.70
C GLY A 762 -13.94 -36.63 26.80
N HIS A 763 -13.19 -36.43 25.70
CA HIS A 763 -12.85 -37.45 24.71
C HIS A 763 -11.33 -37.72 24.57
N LEU A 764 -10.51 -37.06 25.40
CA LEU A 764 -9.10 -37.37 25.65
C LEU A 764 -8.98 -38.00 27.04
#